data_AF-A0AAV7GBL8-F1
#
_entry.id   AF-A0AAV7GBL8-F1
#
_cell.length_a   1.000
_cell.length_b   1.000
_cell.length_c   1.000
_cell.angle_alpha   90.00
_cell.angle_beta   90.00
_cell.angle_gamma   90.00
#
_symmetry.space_group_name_H-M   'P 1'
#
loop_
_entity.id
_entity.type
_entity.pdbx_description
1 polymer ?
#
loop_
_entity_poly.entity_id
_entity_poly.type
_entity_poly.pdbx_seq_one_letter_code
_entity_poly.pdbx_strand_id
1 'polypeptide(L)'
;MFVERFKVESPNVTYGDQEIHSIYNYETTELVHESRNGSYAWIVKPKTVLYEFKTDTRVPKLGVMLVGWGGNNGSTLTAAVIANREGISWATKDNVQQANYFGSLTQASTIRVGSFNGEEIYAPFKSLLPMLHTVNHLAKSLALLKQVPDIIKHTNILKPRFDAINNLIRVMLDVTKCIIEFTELPSEYISPESPEMGMAVTHIPTTVYWVVRGIVACISQTITLIGIDHEYISSTTEAWELSTIAHKLANIHGHLTKQLELCPKHIEEKMHHEAYQALVRLFDTVHIDNMKILRALFYSKDDLPVFEGFTKKRVSLDVLRRKFVMLFISDFDIRHEELFVLVQIYNDTYHGKAERRSHSHMQNLSYPLTSVCICLVNPDEIVFGGWDISNLNLADSMTRAKVLDIDLQKQLRPYMESMVPLPGIYDPDFIAANQDSRANNVIKGTKSEQVQQIIKDIREFKENNKVDKVVVLWTANTERFSNVMVGLNDTTENLFASLEKNEAEIAPSTLYAIACVMENIPFINGSPQNTFVPGLIDLAIRRNSLIGGDDFKSGQTKMKSVLVDFLVGAGIKPTSIVSYNHLGNNDGMNLSAPQTFRSKEISKSNVVDDMVASNGILYQPGEHPDHVIVIKYVPYVGDSKRAMDEYTSEIFMGGKNTIVLHNTCEDSLLAAPIILDLVLLAELSTRIQLKAEGEVRERSLDFVQMFPVPLPCWKVPFLPSCGNNPELPDESPSCSAGHAGCECPLQTEGYAGEHTEGLHWPSPREQYDPRVQVTF
;
A
#
# COMPACT_ATOMS: atom_id res chain seq x y z
N MET A 1 -14.37 -6.06 -7.96
CA MET A 1 -15.59 -5.48 -7.31
C MET A 1 -15.30 -5.08 -5.85
N PHE A 2 -16.04 -4.11 -5.28
CA PHE A 2 -15.78 -3.53 -3.94
C PHE A 2 -16.98 -3.75 -3.01
N VAL A 3 -16.72 -4.20 -1.77
CA VAL A 3 -17.75 -4.44 -0.76
C VAL A 3 -17.48 -3.63 0.50
N GLU A 4 -18.50 -2.96 1.01
CA GLU A 4 -18.35 -2.13 2.23
C GLU A 4 -18.38 -2.95 3.51
N ARG A 5 -19.02 -4.13 3.49
CA ARG A 5 -19.23 -5.00 4.66
C ARG A 5 -19.24 -6.46 4.25
N PHE A 6 -18.75 -7.33 5.12
CA PHE A 6 -18.78 -8.77 4.96
C PHE A 6 -18.85 -9.47 6.32
N LYS A 7 -19.22 -10.76 6.32
CA LYS A 7 -19.21 -11.64 7.51
C LYS A 7 -18.40 -12.87 7.17
N VAL A 8 -17.50 -13.28 8.06
CA VAL A 8 -16.77 -14.54 7.92
C VAL A 8 -17.61 -15.66 8.53
N GLU A 9 -18.04 -16.60 7.70
CA GLU A 9 -18.64 -17.86 8.13
C GLU A 9 -17.56 -18.94 8.13
N SER A 10 -17.10 -19.32 9.32
CA SER A 10 -16.01 -20.29 9.51
C SER A 10 -16.27 -21.11 10.77
N PRO A 11 -15.98 -22.42 10.78
CA PRO A 11 -16.05 -23.23 12.00
C PRO A 11 -15.05 -22.78 13.07
N ASN A 12 -14.02 -22.01 12.68
CA ASN A 12 -13.00 -21.50 13.59
C ASN A 12 -13.33 -20.11 14.14
N VAL A 13 -14.54 -19.58 13.90
CA VAL A 13 -14.95 -18.25 14.37
C VAL A 13 -16.32 -18.35 15.04
N THR A 14 -16.38 -17.92 16.29
CA THR A 14 -17.64 -17.82 17.05
C THR A 14 -17.88 -16.37 17.43
N TYR A 15 -19.04 -15.84 17.05
CA TYR A 15 -19.48 -14.50 17.42
C TYR A 15 -20.35 -14.59 18.67
N GLY A 16 -19.89 -14.02 19.78
CA GLY A 16 -20.69 -13.79 20.99
C GLY A 16 -21.29 -12.38 21.02
N ASP A 17 -22.02 -12.07 22.09
CA ASP A 17 -22.70 -10.77 22.23
C ASP A 17 -21.74 -9.58 22.40
N GLN A 18 -20.58 -9.82 23.02
CA GLN A 18 -19.58 -8.78 23.31
C GLN A 18 -18.17 -9.14 22.82
N GLU A 19 -17.96 -10.38 22.36
CA GLU A 19 -16.63 -10.89 22.04
C GLU A 19 -16.67 -11.81 20.82
N ILE A 20 -15.58 -11.83 20.07
CA ILE A 20 -15.34 -12.78 18.98
C ILE A 20 -14.25 -13.73 19.44
N HIS A 21 -14.54 -15.02 19.33
CA HIS A 21 -13.55 -16.07 19.54
C HIS A 21 -13.13 -16.62 18.20
N SER A 22 -11.84 -16.81 18.03
CA SER A 22 -11.30 -17.34 16.80
C SER A 22 -10.07 -18.19 17.03
N ILE A 23 -10.01 -19.29 16.30
CA ILE A 23 -8.91 -20.24 16.35
C ILE A 23 -8.08 -20.07 15.08
N TYR A 24 -6.76 -19.93 15.24
CA TYR A 24 -5.83 -19.76 14.15
C TYR A 24 -4.67 -20.74 14.27
N ASN A 25 -4.45 -21.51 13.21
CA ASN A 25 -3.28 -22.37 13.07
C ASN A 25 -2.15 -21.55 12.46
N TYR A 26 -1.20 -21.10 13.28
CA TYR A 26 -0.01 -20.43 12.80
C TYR A 26 0.99 -21.45 12.27
N GLU A 27 1.09 -21.53 10.94
CA GLU A 27 2.08 -22.35 10.26
C GLU A 27 3.42 -21.61 10.18
N THR A 28 4.47 -22.24 10.69
CA THR A 28 5.84 -21.73 10.69
C THR A 28 6.83 -22.87 10.41
N THR A 29 8.11 -22.57 10.35
CA THR A 29 9.17 -23.55 10.10
C THR A 29 10.29 -23.40 11.12
N GLU A 30 10.73 -24.51 11.68
CA GLU A 30 11.93 -24.60 12.50
C GLU A 30 13.11 -25.11 11.65
N LEU A 31 14.27 -24.45 11.77
CA LEU A 31 15.51 -24.87 11.12
C LEU A 31 16.38 -25.60 12.14
N VAL A 32 16.74 -26.85 11.84
CA VAL A 32 17.65 -27.66 12.67
C VAL A 32 18.92 -27.94 11.89
N HIS A 33 20.05 -27.74 12.55
CA HIS A 33 21.36 -28.05 11.99
C HIS A 33 21.78 -29.46 12.46
N GLU A 34 21.77 -30.45 11.56
CA GLU A 34 22.22 -31.81 11.89
C GLU A 34 23.55 -32.13 11.18
N SER A 35 24.50 -32.68 11.93
CA SER A 35 25.71 -33.30 11.35
C SER A 35 25.43 -34.78 11.11
N ARG A 36 25.38 -35.19 9.85
CA ARG A 36 25.34 -36.61 9.46
C ARG A 36 26.56 -36.94 8.63
N ASN A 37 27.32 -37.94 9.05
CA ASN A 37 28.50 -38.46 8.37
C ASN A 37 29.56 -37.40 8.00
N GLY A 38 29.76 -36.39 8.86
CA GLY A 38 30.74 -35.32 8.61
C GLY A 38 30.30 -34.28 7.57
N SER A 39 29.08 -34.38 7.04
CA SER A 39 28.45 -33.34 6.21
C SER A 39 27.34 -32.63 6.99
N TYR A 40 27.34 -31.31 6.93
CA TYR A 40 26.34 -30.46 7.56
C TYR A 40 25.13 -30.30 6.63
N ALA A 41 23.92 -30.48 7.15
CA ALA A 41 22.69 -30.23 6.40
C ALA A 41 21.67 -29.47 7.25
N TRP A 42 21.04 -28.47 6.63
CA TRP A 42 19.87 -27.79 7.19
C TRP A 42 18.63 -28.68 7.03
N ILE A 43 17.93 -28.94 8.12
CA ILE A 43 16.65 -29.63 8.13
C ILE A 43 15.55 -28.61 8.39
N VAL A 44 14.65 -28.49 7.42
CA VAL A 44 13.47 -27.62 7.44
C VAL A 44 12.31 -28.43 8.02
N LYS A 45 11.86 -28.10 9.23
CA LYS A 45 10.76 -28.80 9.92
C LYS A 45 9.52 -27.91 9.97
N PRO A 46 8.48 -28.19 9.18
CA PRO A 46 7.20 -27.50 9.31
C PRO A 46 6.63 -27.69 10.72
N LYS A 47 6.13 -26.60 11.30
CA LYS A 47 5.54 -26.56 12.64
C LYS A 47 4.23 -25.78 12.58
N THR A 48 3.21 -26.27 13.27
CA THR A 48 1.96 -25.55 13.46
C THR A 48 1.82 -25.23 14.94
N VAL A 49 1.47 -23.98 15.25
CA VAL A 49 1.14 -23.53 16.60
C VAL A 49 -0.31 -23.06 16.60
N LEU A 50 -1.14 -23.66 17.43
CA LEU A 50 -2.53 -23.25 17.60
C LEU A 50 -2.60 -22.00 18.49
N TYR A 51 -3.29 -20.97 18.00
CA TYR A 51 -3.62 -19.76 18.76
C TYR A 51 -5.13 -19.62 18.91
N GLU A 52 -5.55 -19.34 20.14
CA GLU A 52 -6.89 -18.88 20.47
C GLU A 52 -6.85 -17.36 20.62
N PHE A 53 -7.63 -16.66 19.80
CA PHE A 53 -7.82 -15.21 19.91
C PHE A 53 -9.20 -14.92 20.46
N LYS A 54 -9.24 -13.97 21.37
CA LYS A 54 -10.44 -13.39 21.93
C LYS A 54 -10.42 -11.90 21.73
N THR A 55 -11.44 -11.37 21.06
CA THR A 55 -11.49 -9.95 20.70
C THR A 55 -12.74 -9.29 21.24
N ASP A 56 -12.59 -8.26 22.07
CA ASP A 56 -13.69 -7.41 22.52
C ASP A 56 -14.23 -6.55 21.36
N THR A 57 -15.53 -6.65 21.14
CA THR A 57 -16.25 -5.94 20.07
C THR A 57 -16.72 -4.55 20.48
N ARG A 58 -16.71 -4.23 21.78
CA ARG A 58 -17.10 -2.92 22.30
C ARG A 58 -16.05 -1.87 21.93
N VAL A 59 -16.40 -1.01 20.98
CA VAL A 59 -15.55 0.13 20.60
C VAL A 59 -15.61 1.20 21.71
N PRO A 60 -14.47 1.55 22.35
CA PRO A 60 -14.45 2.55 23.41
C PRO A 60 -14.52 3.97 22.84
N LYS A 61 -14.99 4.92 23.65
CA LYS A 61 -14.70 6.33 23.41
C LYS A 61 -13.21 6.57 23.68
N LEU A 62 -12.46 6.92 22.64
CA LEU A 62 -11.00 7.04 22.71
C LEU A 62 -10.56 8.48 22.97
N GLY A 63 -9.71 8.64 23.98
CA GLY A 63 -8.89 9.83 24.18
C GLY A 63 -7.49 9.63 23.62
N VAL A 64 -6.96 10.63 22.92
CA VAL A 64 -5.58 10.64 22.42
C VAL A 64 -4.85 11.83 23.02
N MET A 65 -3.79 11.55 23.78
CA MET A 65 -2.93 12.60 24.35
C MET A 65 -1.59 12.64 23.64
N LEU A 66 -1.27 13.79 23.03
CA LEU A 66 -0.04 13.97 22.26
C LEU A 66 1.01 14.72 23.09
N VAL A 67 2.21 14.18 23.19
CA VAL A 67 3.38 14.96 23.63
C VAL A 67 3.89 15.74 22.43
N GLY A 68 3.94 17.08 22.52
CA GLY A 68 4.16 17.97 21.38
C GLY A 68 2.87 18.31 20.62
N TRP A 69 1.74 18.43 21.32
CA TRP A 69 0.42 18.63 20.70
C TRP A 69 0.34 19.90 19.84
N GLY A 70 1.00 20.99 20.27
CA GLY A 70 1.09 22.25 19.50
C GLY A 70 2.12 22.21 18.36
N GLY A 71 2.80 21.08 18.13
CA GLY A 71 3.70 20.88 17.00
C GLY A 71 2.99 20.85 15.65
N ASN A 72 3.76 20.77 14.57
CA ASN A 72 3.22 20.69 13.21
C ASN A 72 2.28 19.48 13.06
N ASN A 73 2.73 18.30 13.47
CA ASN A 73 1.94 17.06 13.40
C ASN A 73 0.69 17.10 14.29
N GLY A 74 0.84 17.51 15.56
CA GLY A 74 -0.26 17.50 16.53
C GLY A 74 -1.38 18.46 16.15
N SER A 75 -1.04 19.68 15.70
CA SER A 75 -2.01 20.65 15.20
C SER A 75 -2.67 20.20 13.89
N THR A 76 -1.91 19.62 12.97
CA THR A 76 -2.42 19.10 11.69
C THR A 76 -3.39 17.93 11.90
N LEU A 77 -3.05 16.96 12.74
CA LEU A 77 -3.93 15.83 13.03
C LEU A 77 -5.25 16.28 13.68
N THR A 78 -5.16 17.16 14.68
CA THR A 78 -6.34 17.68 15.38
C THR A 78 -7.26 18.42 14.40
N ALA A 79 -6.68 19.29 13.58
CA ALA A 79 -7.37 20.01 12.51
C ALA A 79 -8.04 19.05 11.50
N ALA A 80 -7.31 18.04 11.04
CA ALA A 80 -7.80 17.07 10.05
C ALA A 80 -9.00 16.28 10.58
N VAL A 81 -8.96 15.86 11.86
CA VAL A 81 -10.09 15.13 12.47
C VAL A 81 -11.32 16.03 12.64
N ILE A 82 -11.14 17.28 13.08
CA ILE A 82 -12.25 18.23 13.17
C ILE A 82 -12.83 18.51 11.77
N ALA A 83 -11.98 18.74 10.78
CA ALA A 83 -12.42 19.02 9.41
C ALA A 83 -13.25 17.86 8.81
N ASN A 84 -12.84 16.60 9.05
CA ASN A 84 -13.59 15.43 8.61
C ASN A 84 -14.92 15.30 9.36
N ARG A 85 -14.91 15.42 10.69
CA ARG A 85 -16.13 15.34 11.52
C ARG A 85 -17.18 16.37 11.13
N GLU A 86 -16.76 17.60 10.88
CA GLU A 86 -17.66 18.71 10.53
C GLU A 86 -17.99 18.76 9.03
N GLY A 87 -17.39 17.88 8.21
CA GLY A 87 -17.61 17.82 6.76
C GLY A 87 -17.12 19.07 6.03
N ILE A 88 -16.03 19.68 6.48
CA ILE A 88 -15.52 20.95 5.94
C ILE A 88 -14.99 20.76 4.52
N SER A 89 -15.33 21.72 3.66
CA SER A 89 -14.73 21.91 2.34
C SER A 89 -14.13 23.30 2.24
N TRP A 90 -13.06 23.47 1.49
CA TRP A 90 -12.41 24.77 1.28
C TRP A 90 -12.04 24.97 -0.17
N ALA A 91 -12.10 26.22 -0.63
CA ALA A 91 -11.70 26.57 -1.98
C ALA A 91 -10.17 26.70 -2.04
N THR A 92 -9.56 26.02 -3.02
CA THR A 92 -8.18 26.25 -3.42
C THR A 92 -8.15 27.02 -4.74
N LYS A 93 -6.95 27.34 -5.25
CA LYS A 93 -6.79 28.02 -6.54
C LYS A 93 -7.40 27.24 -7.71
N ASP A 94 -7.39 25.92 -7.63
CA ASP A 94 -7.73 25.04 -8.77
C ASP A 94 -9.11 24.39 -8.61
N ASN A 95 -9.52 24.08 -7.38
CA ASN A 95 -10.78 23.38 -7.10
C ASN A 95 -11.24 23.56 -5.64
N VAL A 96 -12.46 23.10 -5.35
CA VAL A 96 -12.92 22.92 -3.97
C VAL A 96 -12.41 21.57 -3.47
N GLN A 97 -11.71 21.58 -2.33
CA GLN A 97 -11.25 20.40 -1.64
C GLN A 97 -12.23 20.00 -0.54
N GLN A 98 -12.33 18.69 -0.27
CA GLN A 98 -13.12 18.14 0.83
C GLN A 98 -12.19 17.44 1.82
N ALA A 99 -12.47 17.60 3.12
CA ALA A 99 -11.76 16.89 4.17
C ALA A 99 -11.82 15.36 3.94
N ASN A 100 -10.69 14.70 4.13
CA ASN A 100 -10.53 13.26 3.97
C ASN A 100 -9.39 12.74 4.86
N TYR A 101 -9.18 11.43 4.86
CA TYR A 101 -8.09 10.75 5.58
C TYR A 101 -7.09 10.06 4.62
N PHE A 102 -6.81 10.67 3.47
CA PHE A 102 -5.81 10.11 2.57
C PHE A 102 -4.43 9.99 3.23
N GLY A 103 -3.69 8.95 2.87
CA GLY A 103 -2.42 8.58 3.51
C GLY A 103 -2.57 7.67 4.74
N SER A 104 -3.77 7.54 5.32
CA SER A 104 -4.02 6.58 6.41
C SER A 104 -4.28 5.19 5.83
N LEU A 105 -3.54 4.20 6.33
CA LEU A 105 -3.74 2.78 6.02
C LEU A 105 -5.12 2.33 6.50
N THR A 106 -5.49 2.66 7.74
CA THR A 106 -6.74 2.19 8.33
C THR A 106 -7.98 2.79 7.66
N GLN A 107 -7.89 4.05 7.22
CA GLN A 107 -9.04 4.80 6.69
C GLN A 107 -9.17 4.80 5.17
N ALA A 108 -8.05 4.72 4.45
CA ALA A 108 -8.02 4.92 3.00
C ALA A 108 -7.41 3.74 2.21
N SER A 109 -7.04 2.63 2.86
CA SER A 109 -6.59 1.41 2.16
C SER A 109 -7.67 0.34 2.06
N THR A 110 -7.41 -0.65 1.20
CA THR A 110 -8.29 -1.79 0.96
C THR A 110 -7.55 -3.09 1.16
N ILE A 111 -8.28 -4.12 1.57
CA ILE A 111 -7.82 -5.49 1.67
C ILE A 111 -8.56 -6.38 0.68
N ARG A 112 -7.90 -7.39 0.13
CA ARG A 112 -8.53 -8.42 -0.68
C ARG A 112 -9.22 -9.43 0.25
N VAL A 113 -10.52 -9.65 0.07
CA VAL A 113 -11.32 -10.55 0.92
C VAL A 113 -11.68 -11.87 0.23
N GLY A 114 -11.58 -11.93 -1.10
CA GLY A 114 -11.85 -13.16 -1.84
C GLY A 114 -12.02 -12.91 -3.33
N SER A 115 -12.70 -13.85 -3.99
CA SER A 115 -13.09 -13.72 -5.39
C SER A 115 -14.56 -14.09 -5.60
N PHE A 116 -15.22 -13.44 -6.56
CA PHE A 116 -16.59 -13.75 -6.95
C PHE A 116 -16.67 -13.72 -8.49
N ASN A 117 -17.11 -14.83 -9.09
CA ASN A 117 -17.16 -15.01 -10.55
C ASN A 117 -15.82 -14.72 -11.26
N GLY A 118 -14.69 -15.08 -10.64
CA GLY A 118 -13.35 -14.85 -11.20
C GLY A 118 -12.80 -13.44 -11.01
N GLU A 119 -13.59 -12.50 -10.46
CA GLU A 119 -13.09 -11.19 -10.08
C GLU A 119 -12.63 -11.15 -8.63
N GLU A 120 -11.58 -10.38 -8.36
CA GLU A 120 -11.13 -10.11 -7.00
C GLU A 120 -12.05 -9.12 -6.29
N ILE A 121 -12.35 -9.43 -5.04
CA ILE A 121 -13.20 -8.63 -4.17
C ILE A 121 -12.34 -7.96 -3.10
N TYR A 122 -12.50 -6.64 -3.00
CA TYR A 122 -11.80 -5.80 -2.03
C TYR A 122 -12.79 -5.15 -1.07
N ALA A 123 -12.34 -4.95 0.17
CA ALA A 123 -13.08 -4.23 1.21
C ALA A 123 -12.18 -3.15 1.84
N PRO A 124 -12.75 -2.06 2.40
CA PRO A 124 -11.97 -1.13 3.21
C PRO A 124 -11.25 -1.85 4.35
N PHE A 125 -10.03 -1.42 4.69
CA PHE A 125 -9.30 -1.98 5.84
C PHE A 125 -10.14 -1.87 7.13
N LYS A 126 -10.75 -0.71 7.38
CA LYS A 126 -11.67 -0.49 8.52
C LYS A 126 -12.94 -1.35 8.52
N SER A 127 -13.27 -2.00 7.40
CA SER A 127 -14.45 -2.87 7.27
C SER A 127 -14.20 -4.31 7.69
N LEU A 128 -13.01 -4.64 8.17
CA LEU A 128 -12.75 -5.85 8.93
C LEU A 128 -13.66 -5.88 10.18
N LEU A 129 -15.00 -6.01 10.15
CA LEU A 129 -15.94 -5.94 11.31
C LEU A 129 -16.61 -7.27 11.73
N PRO A 130 -17.22 -7.35 12.93
CA PRO A 130 -18.56 -7.89 13.03
C PRO A 130 -19.53 -6.85 13.58
N MET A 131 -20.75 -6.98 13.08
CA MET A 131 -21.85 -6.07 13.31
C MET A 131 -22.20 -5.91 14.79
N LEU A 132 -22.34 -4.65 15.24
CA LEU A 132 -23.32 -4.27 16.24
C LEU A 132 -24.35 -3.35 15.56
N HIS A 133 -25.59 -3.83 15.51
CA HIS A 133 -26.75 -3.07 15.07
C HIS A 133 -26.95 -1.84 15.96
N THR A 134 -26.90 -0.64 15.40
CA THR A 134 -27.76 0.47 15.85
C THR A 134 -28.34 1.18 14.63
N VAL A 135 -29.67 1.34 14.65
CA VAL A 135 -30.46 1.98 13.60
C VAL A 135 -30.07 3.46 13.54
N ASN A 136 -29.65 3.93 12.37
CA ASN A 136 -29.07 5.27 12.21
C ASN A 136 -30.14 6.38 12.28
N HIS A 137 -30.08 7.22 13.32
CA HIS A 137 -30.90 8.44 13.47
C HIS A 137 -30.57 9.52 12.42
N LEU A 138 -29.34 9.54 11.90
CA LEU A 138 -28.91 10.42 10.80
C LEU A 138 -29.57 10.03 9.47
N ALA A 139 -29.85 8.74 9.25
CA ALA A 139 -30.62 8.29 8.09
C ALA A 139 -32.08 8.76 8.16
N LYS A 140 -32.65 8.88 9.37
CA LYS A 140 -34.00 9.44 9.59
C LYS A 140 -34.03 10.97 9.40
N SER A 141 -33.01 11.67 9.87
CA SER A 141 -32.86 13.12 9.68
C SER A 141 -32.55 13.48 8.22
N LEU A 142 -31.72 12.70 7.52
CA LEU A 142 -31.44 12.87 6.08
C LEU A 142 -32.65 12.51 5.21
N ALA A 143 -33.46 11.52 5.61
CA ALA A 143 -34.72 11.20 4.93
C ALA A 143 -35.78 12.31 5.10
N LEU A 144 -35.82 12.97 6.27
CA LEU A 144 -36.66 14.16 6.52
C LEU A 144 -36.15 15.39 5.74
N LEU A 145 -34.84 15.60 5.65
CA LEU A 145 -34.24 16.76 4.95
C LEU A 145 -34.38 16.67 3.42
N LYS A 146 -34.51 15.46 2.85
CA LYS A 146 -34.63 15.22 1.40
C LYS A 146 -36.06 14.94 0.91
N GLN A 147 -37.09 15.08 1.75
CA GLN A 147 -38.51 14.86 1.39
C GLN A 147 -38.79 13.51 0.67
N VAL A 148 -37.96 12.49 0.92
CA VAL A 148 -38.10 11.15 0.32
C VAL A 148 -39.42 10.44 0.73
N PRO A 149 -40.02 10.67 1.92
CA PRO A 149 -41.29 10.03 2.29
C PRO A 149 -42.47 10.33 1.34
N ASP A 150 -42.49 11.48 0.66
CA ASP A 150 -43.59 11.86 -0.24
C ASP A 150 -43.44 11.27 -1.66
N ILE A 151 -42.21 10.97 -2.08
CA ILE A 151 -41.92 10.17 -3.28
C ILE A 151 -42.32 8.70 -3.05
N ILE A 152 -42.06 8.18 -1.84
CA ILE A 152 -42.42 6.80 -1.47
C ILE A 152 -43.95 6.61 -1.47
N LYS A 153 -44.73 7.61 -1.05
CA LYS A 153 -46.21 7.58 -1.11
C LYS A 153 -46.78 7.47 -2.53
N HIS A 154 -46.05 7.91 -3.56
CA HIS A 154 -46.50 7.94 -4.97
C HIS A 154 -45.69 7.01 -5.89
N THR A 155 -44.91 6.07 -5.32
CA THR A 155 -44.04 5.14 -6.06
C THR A 155 -44.76 4.43 -7.20
N ASN A 156 -46.03 4.04 -6.99
CA ASN A 156 -46.82 3.33 -8.00
C ASN A 156 -47.17 4.19 -9.24
N ILE A 157 -47.19 5.52 -9.12
CA ILE A 157 -47.57 6.45 -10.20
C ILE A 157 -46.32 6.90 -10.99
N LEU A 158 -45.17 7.01 -10.32
CA LEU A 158 -43.92 7.49 -10.94
C LEU A 158 -43.07 6.37 -11.55
N LYS A 159 -43.21 5.12 -11.09
CA LYS A 159 -42.43 3.97 -11.57
C LYS A 159 -42.49 3.77 -13.10
N PRO A 160 -43.67 3.82 -13.77
CA PRO A 160 -43.73 3.66 -15.22
C PRO A 160 -42.97 4.75 -16.00
N ARG A 161 -42.84 5.96 -15.44
CA ARG A 161 -42.09 7.07 -16.07
C ARG A 161 -40.58 6.85 -15.96
N PHE A 162 -40.10 6.43 -14.79
CA PHE A 162 -38.69 6.06 -14.60
C PHE A 162 -38.30 4.84 -15.46
N ASP A 163 -39.18 3.84 -15.55
CA ASP A 163 -38.95 2.65 -16.38
C ASP A 163 -38.81 3.02 -17.87
N ALA A 164 -39.63 3.96 -18.37
CA ALA A 164 -39.54 4.44 -19.75
C ALA A 164 -38.24 5.21 -20.04
N ILE A 165 -37.79 6.07 -19.10
CA ILE A 165 -36.51 6.80 -19.22
C ILE A 165 -35.33 5.82 -19.21
N ASN A 166 -35.31 4.90 -18.24
CA ASN A 166 -34.24 3.90 -18.13
C ASN A 166 -34.16 3.02 -19.37
N ASN A 167 -35.30 2.59 -19.92
CA ASN A 167 -35.33 1.80 -21.15
C ASN A 167 -34.76 2.58 -22.34
N LEU A 168 -35.15 3.84 -22.52
CA LEU A 168 -34.65 4.67 -23.61
C LEU A 168 -33.13 4.91 -23.49
N ILE A 169 -32.62 5.20 -22.28
CA ILE A 169 -31.18 5.36 -22.02
C ILE A 169 -30.42 4.09 -22.41
N ARG A 170 -30.90 2.91 -22.01
CA ARG A 170 -30.27 1.64 -22.36
C ARG A 170 -30.19 1.44 -23.87
N VAL A 171 -31.32 1.61 -24.58
CA VAL A 171 -31.35 1.43 -26.04
C VAL A 171 -30.45 2.45 -26.75
N MET A 172 -30.39 3.71 -26.29
CA MET A 172 -29.46 4.71 -26.83
C MET A 172 -27.99 4.31 -26.64
N LEU A 173 -27.63 3.74 -25.49
CA LEU A 173 -26.27 3.26 -25.22
C LEU A 173 -25.90 2.07 -26.11
N ASP A 174 -26.78 1.08 -26.24
CA ASP A 174 -26.55 -0.12 -27.06
C ASP A 174 -26.31 0.28 -28.53
N VAL A 175 -27.16 1.17 -29.06
CA VAL A 175 -27.02 1.72 -30.40
C VAL A 175 -25.72 2.51 -30.58
N THR A 176 -25.35 3.34 -29.60
CA THR A 176 -24.13 4.16 -29.69
C THR A 176 -22.88 3.29 -29.71
N LYS A 177 -22.84 2.23 -28.87
CA LYS A 177 -21.76 1.24 -28.88
C LYS A 177 -21.65 0.54 -30.23
N CYS A 178 -22.77 0.09 -30.78
CA CYS A 178 -22.81 -0.54 -32.10
C CYS A 178 -22.26 0.38 -33.20
N ILE A 179 -22.56 1.70 -33.15
CA ILE A 179 -21.98 2.67 -34.10
C ILE A 179 -20.47 2.82 -33.91
N ILE A 180 -19.97 2.85 -32.68
CA ILE A 180 -18.52 2.93 -32.39
C ILE A 180 -17.80 1.71 -32.97
N GLU A 181 -18.36 0.51 -32.81
CA GLU A 181 -17.76 -0.71 -33.35
C GLU A 181 -17.59 -0.65 -34.89
N PHE A 182 -18.53 -0.03 -35.62
CA PHE A 182 -18.36 0.20 -37.07
C PHE A 182 -17.22 1.18 -37.39
N THR A 183 -16.95 2.16 -36.52
CA THR A 183 -15.85 3.13 -36.71
C THR A 183 -14.47 2.55 -36.38
N GLU A 184 -14.42 1.48 -35.58
CA GLU A 184 -13.19 0.78 -35.21
C GLU A 184 -12.78 -0.32 -36.20
N LEU A 185 -13.62 -0.61 -37.21
CA LEU A 185 -13.28 -1.60 -38.25
C LEU A 185 -12.07 -1.14 -39.08
N PRO A 186 -11.12 -2.05 -39.38
CA PRO A 186 -9.89 -1.71 -40.08
C PRO A 186 -10.16 -1.28 -41.53
N SER A 187 -9.91 0.00 -41.82
CA SER A 187 -10.18 0.64 -43.11
C SER A 187 -9.38 0.08 -44.29
N GLU A 188 -8.33 -0.69 -44.02
CA GLU A 188 -7.51 -1.37 -45.03
C GLU A 188 -8.28 -2.53 -45.68
N TYR A 189 -9.15 -3.19 -44.92
CA TYR A 189 -9.85 -4.39 -45.37
C TYR A 189 -11.29 -4.11 -45.76
N ILE A 190 -11.97 -3.16 -45.12
CA ILE A 190 -13.36 -2.80 -45.42
C ILE A 190 -13.50 -1.29 -45.57
N SER A 191 -14.15 -0.85 -46.65
CA SER A 191 -14.37 0.58 -46.94
C SER A 191 -15.85 0.94 -46.88
N PRO A 192 -16.20 2.23 -46.69
CA PRO A 192 -17.60 2.70 -46.68
C PRO A 192 -18.37 2.40 -47.97
N GLU A 193 -17.67 2.15 -49.08
CA GLU A 193 -18.25 1.78 -50.37
C GLU A 193 -18.52 0.27 -50.52
N SER A 194 -18.10 -0.56 -49.56
CA SER A 194 -18.38 -2.00 -49.58
C SER A 194 -19.88 -2.28 -49.42
N PRO A 195 -20.45 -3.27 -50.14
CA PRO A 195 -21.87 -3.64 -50.02
C PRO A 195 -22.32 -3.92 -48.57
N GLU A 196 -21.43 -4.49 -47.77
CA GLU A 196 -21.62 -4.87 -46.38
C GLU A 196 -21.69 -3.65 -45.44
N MET A 197 -20.99 -2.55 -45.78
CA MET A 197 -20.96 -1.31 -44.99
C MET A 197 -21.97 -0.27 -45.50
N GLY A 198 -22.37 -0.34 -46.77
CA GLY A 198 -23.21 0.66 -47.43
C GLY A 198 -24.56 0.89 -46.74
N MET A 199 -25.22 -0.17 -46.26
CA MET A 199 -26.48 0.00 -45.50
C MET A 199 -26.24 0.63 -44.12
N ALA A 200 -25.16 0.28 -43.42
CA ALA A 200 -24.82 0.88 -42.12
C ALA A 200 -24.54 2.38 -42.24
N VAL A 201 -23.76 2.79 -43.25
CA VAL A 201 -23.41 4.20 -43.51
C VAL A 201 -24.66 5.06 -43.75
N THR A 202 -25.69 4.53 -44.41
CA THR A 202 -26.95 5.27 -44.62
C THR A 202 -27.80 5.40 -43.35
N HIS A 203 -27.75 4.41 -42.46
CA HIS A 203 -28.55 4.39 -41.23
C HIS A 203 -27.90 5.15 -40.08
N ILE A 204 -26.57 5.25 -40.00
CA ILE A 204 -25.85 5.92 -38.90
C ILE A 204 -26.32 7.37 -38.67
N PRO A 205 -26.40 8.27 -39.68
CA PRO A 205 -26.83 9.66 -39.46
C PRO A 205 -28.27 9.75 -38.91
N THR A 206 -29.17 8.92 -39.44
CA THR A 206 -30.56 8.83 -38.96
C THR A 206 -30.60 8.35 -37.51
N THR A 207 -29.72 7.41 -37.16
CA THR A 207 -29.60 6.85 -35.82
C THR A 207 -29.10 7.88 -34.81
N VAL A 208 -28.05 8.62 -35.15
CA VAL A 208 -27.49 9.71 -34.32
C VAL A 208 -28.56 10.77 -34.06
N TYR A 209 -29.36 11.13 -35.08
CA TYR A 209 -30.49 12.05 -34.90
C TYR A 209 -31.49 11.53 -33.84
N TRP A 210 -31.87 10.26 -33.89
CA TRP A 210 -32.80 9.67 -32.92
C TRP A 210 -32.20 9.56 -31.51
N VAL A 211 -30.89 9.32 -31.38
CA VAL A 211 -30.19 9.34 -30.08
C VAL A 211 -30.21 10.76 -29.49
N VAL A 212 -29.87 11.79 -30.27
CA VAL A 212 -29.92 13.19 -29.81
C VAL A 212 -31.35 13.60 -29.44
N ARG A 213 -32.35 13.24 -30.26
CA ARG A 213 -33.78 13.44 -29.91
C ARG A 213 -34.19 12.73 -28.63
N GLY A 214 -33.68 11.51 -28.41
CA GLY A 214 -33.93 10.74 -27.18
C GLY A 214 -33.31 11.39 -25.94
N ILE A 215 -32.08 11.91 -26.04
CA ILE A 215 -31.42 12.65 -24.95
C ILE A 215 -32.23 13.90 -24.58
N VAL A 216 -32.64 14.69 -25.57
CA VAL A 216 -33.46 15.90 -25.34
C VAL A 216 -34.80 15.55 -24.69
N ALA A 217 -35.44 14.46 -25.12
CA ALA A 217 -36.69 13.98 -24.53
C ALA A 217 -36.51 13.52 -23.07
N CYS A 218 -35.43 12.79 -22.75
CA CYS A 218 -35.09 12.39 -21.39
C CYS A 218 -34.81 13.59 -20.48
N ILE A 219 -34.08 14.60 -20.96
CA ILE A 219 -33.78 15.83 -20.20
C ILE A 219 -35.07 16.59 -19.90
N SER A 220 -35.94 16.78 -20.90
CA SER A 220 -37.24 17.45 -20.73
C SER A 220 -38.11 16.74 -19.68
N GLN A 221 -38.16 15.42 -19.72
CA GLN A 221 -38.92 14.61 -18.75
C GLN A 221 -38.32 14.66 -17.34
N THR A 222 -37.00 14.65 -17.24
CA THR A 222 -36.30 14.73 -15.94
C THR A 222 -36.50 16.10 -15.29
N ILE A 223 -36.45 17.20 -16.06
CA ILE A 223 -36.74 18.55 -15.56
C ILE A 223 -38.19 18.66 -15.09
N THR A 224 -39.13 18.06 -15.83
CA THR A 224 -40.55 18.03 -15.46
C THR A 224 -40.79 17.23 -14.17
N LEU A 225 -40.01 16.17 -13.94
CA LEU A 225 -40.04 15.40 -12.70
C LEU A 225 -39.42 16.13 -11.50
N ILE A 226 -38.45 17.02 -11.75
CA ILE A 226 -37.79 17.83 -10.70
C ILE A 226 -38.65 19.05 -10.29
N GLY A 227 -39.52 19.54 -11.17
CA GLY A 227 -40.35 20.75 -10.95
C GLY A 227 -41.75 20.53 -10.38
N ILE A 228 -42.07 19.37 -9.79
CA ILE A 228 -43.43 19.09 -9.29
C ILE A 228 -43.65 19.76 -7.93
N ASP A 229 -44.24 20.95 -7.95
CA ASP A 229 -45.09 21.45 -6.86
C ASP A 229 -46.54 20.97 -7.05
N HIS A 230 -47.22 20.70 -5.94
CA HIS A 230 -48.60 20.22 -5.89
C HIS A 230 -49.58 21.15 -6.63
N GLU A 231 -50.01 20.74 -7.83
CA GLU A 231 -51.32 20.97 -8.48
C GLU A 231 -51.16 21.02 -10.02
N TYR A 232 -50.74 19.93 -10.67
CA TYR A 232 -51.05 19.74 -12.10
C TYR A 232 -50.95 18.26 -12.47
N ILE A 233 -52.12 17.59 -12.55
CA ILE A 233 -52.24 16.30 -13.24
C ILE A 233 -52.33 16.60 -14.73
N SER A 234 -51.28 16.26 -15.47
CA SER A 234 -51.24 16.19 -16.95
C SER A 234 -49.99 15.37 -17.34
N SER A 235 -49.94 14.50 -18.35
CA SER A 235 -50.91 13.72 -19.11
C SER A 235 -50.19 12.40 -19.49
N THR A 236 -50.90 11.30 -19.74
CA THR A 236 -50.34 9.99 -20.15
C THR A 236 -49.63 10.01 -21.51
N THR A 237 -49.65 11.13 -22.20
CA THR A 237 -49.11 11.37 -23.55
C THR A 237 -47.59 11.41 -23.60
N GLU A 238 -46.93 11.82 -22.53
CA GLU A 238 -45.48 12.07 -22.48
C GLU A 238 -44.61 10.79 -22.36
N ALA A 239 -45.07 9.78 -21.62
CA ALA A 239 -44.36 8.49 -21.50
C ALA A 239 -44.44 7.64 -22.79
N TRP A 240 -45.48 7.88 -23.59
CA TRP A 240 -45.66 7.20 -24.88
C TRP A 240 -44.63 7.67 -25.93
N GLU A 241 -44.23 8.93 -25.88
CA GLU A 241 -43.19 9.46 -26.77
C GLU A 241 -41.82 8.82 -26.51
N LEU A 242 -41.41 8.67 -25.24
CA LEU A 242 -40.15 7.99 -24.87
C LEU A 242 -40.12 6.54 -25.36
N SER A 243 -41.24 5.83 -25.17
CA SER A 243 -41.38 4.44 -25.60
C SER A 243 -41.33 4.29 -27.12
N THR A 244 -41.89 5.26 -27.86
CA THR A 244 -41.85 5.29 -29.33
C THR A 244 -40.43 5.52 -29.86
N ILE A 245 -39.67 6.43 -29.23
CA ILE A 245 -38.26 6.66 -29.59
C ILE A 245 -37.43 5.41 -29.28
N ALA A 246 -37.65 4.78 -28.13
CA ALA A 246 -36.94 3.56 -27.74
C ALA A 246 -37.20 2.41 -28.74
N HIS A 247 -38.44 2.22 -29.18
CA HIS A 247 -38.76 1.20 -30.17
C HIS A 247 -38.10 1.47 -31.53
N LYS A 248 -38.08 2.73 -31.99
CA LYS A 248 -37.40 3.11 -33.25
C LYS A 248 -35.90 2.84 -33.17
N LEU A 249 -35.25 3.25 -32.08
CA LEU A 249 -33.82 3.01 -31.88
C LEU A 249 -33.50 1.51 -31.78
N ALA A 250 -34.33 0.73 -31.10
CA ALA A 250 -34.14 -0.72 -30.99
C ALA A 250 -34.25 -1.45 -32.34
N ASN A 251 -35.17 -1.01 -33.22
CA ASN A 251 -35.28 -1.57 -34.57
C ASN A 251 -34.05 -1.23 -35.43
N ILE A 252 -33.55 0.01 -35.33
CA ILE A 252 -32.35 0.42 -36.05
C ILE A 252 -31.12 -0.32 -35.51
N HIS A 253 -31.01 -0.48 -34.18
CA HIS A 253 -29.99 -1.30 -33.54
C HIS A 253 -29.94 -2.70 -34.14
N GLY A 254 -31.08 -3.40 -34.18
CA GLY A 254 -31.14 -4.76 -34.71
C GLY A 254 -30.72 -4.89 -36.18
N HIS A 255 -30.94 -3.84 -36.99
CA HIS A 255 -30.42 -3.81 -38.37
C HIS A 255 -28.91 -3.58 -38.42
N LEU A 256 -28.39 -2.64 -37.62
CA LEU A 256 -26.96 -2.34 -37.55
C LEU A 256 -26.17 -3.54 -37.02
N THR A 257 -26.63 -4.21 -35.96
CA THR A 257 -25.98 -5.41 -35.41
C THR A 257 -25.87 -6.52 -36.45
N LYS A 258 -26.93 -6.77 -37.24
CA LYS A 258 -26.89 -7.77 -38.32
C LYS A 258 -25.88 -7.44 -39.41
N GLN A 259 -25.68 -6.15 -39.72
CA GLN A 259 -24.66 -5.73 -40.68
C GLN A 259 -23.26 -5.90 -40.08
N LEU A 260 -23.09 -5.59 -38.80
CA LEU A 260 -21.82 -5.72 -38.11
C LEU A 260 -21.35 -7.17 -38.04
N GLU A 261 -22.26 -8.13 -37.93
CA GLU A 261 -21.94 -9.57 -37.97
C GLU A 261 -21.40 -10.04 -39.33
N LEU A 262 -21.68 -9.32 -40.42
CA LEU A 262 -21.22 -9.68 -41.77
C LEU A 262 -19.81 -9.12 -42.06
N CYS A 263 -19.45 -7.98 -41.46
CA CYS A 263 -18.17 -7.31 -41.72
C CYS A 263 -16.93 -8.16 -41.36
N PRO A 264 -16.85 -8.83 -40.20
CA PRO A 264 -15.69 -9.66 -39.84
C PRO A 264 -15.42 -10.80 -40.83
N LYS A 265 -16.49 -11.44 -41.35
CA LYS A 265 -16.34 -12.53 -42.33
C LYS A 265 -15.72 -12.04 -43.63
N HIS A 266 -16.14 -10.88 -44.11
CA HIS A 266 -15.59 -10.26 -45.31
C HIS A 266 -14.12 -9.84 -45.09
N ILE A 267 -13.80 -9.26 -43.94
CA ILE A 267 -12.42 -8.88 -43.57
C ILE A 267 -11.53 -10.13 -43.55
N GLU A 268 -12.00 -11.21 -42.92
CA GLU A 268 -11.26 -12.47 -42.82
C GLU A 268 -10.98 -13.09 -44.20
N GLU A 269 -11.98 -13.16 -45.09
CA GLU A 269 -11.80 -13.66 -46.45
C GLU A 269 -10.76 -12.85 -47.25
N LYS A 270 -10.80 -11.52 -47.14
CA LYS A 270 -9.85 -10.64 -47.83
C LYS A 270 -8.44 -10.76 -47.26
N MET A 271 -8.31 -10.86 -45.93
CA MET A 271 -7.03 -11.09 -45.25
C MET A 271 -6.40 -12.42 -45.69
N HIS A 272 -7.16 -13.51 -45.71
CA HIS A 272 -6.66 -14.82 -46.16
C HIS A 272 -6.20 -14.79 -47.62
N HIS A 273 -6.94 -14.08 -48.48
CA HIS A 273 -6.57 -13.92 -49.88
C HIS A 273 -5.25 -13.17 -50.06
N GLU A 274 -5.05 -12.07 -49.33
CA GLU A 274 -3.79 -11.31 -49.38
C GLU A 274 -2.62 -12.08 -48.79
N ALA A 275 -2.82 -12.79 -47.67
CA ALA A 275 -1.81 -13.64 -47.06
C ALA A 275 -1.38 -14.78 -48.01
N TYR A 276 -2.33 -15.41 -48.70
CA TYR A 276 -2.04 -16.40 -49.73
C TYR A 276 -1.21 -15.81 -50.88
N GLN A 277 -1.62 -14.66 -51.43
CA GLN A 277 -0.85 -14.02 -52.50
C GLN A 277 0.55 -13.58 -52.06
N ALA A 278 0.72 -13.16 -50.80
CA ALA A 278 2.02 -12.83 -50.23
C ALA A 278 2.91 -14.08 -50.15
N LEU A 279 2.38 -15.22 -49.69
CA LEU A 279 3.11 -16.49 -49.65
C LEU A 279 3.55 -16.94 -51.04
N VAL A 280 2.65 -16.93 -52.04
CA VAL A 280 2.98 -17.31 -53.43
C VAL A 280 4.16 -16.49 -53.96
N ARG A 281 4.10 -15.15 -53.82
CA ARG A 281 5.20 -14.26 -54.23
C ARG A 281 6.51 -14.56 -53.51
N LEU A 282 6.43 -14.95 -52.25
CA LEU A 282 7.59 -15.24 -51.42
C LEU A 282 8.25 -16.58 -51.79
N PHE A 283 7.48 -17.57 -52.28
CA PHE A 283 8.02 -18.81 -52.80
C PHE A 283 8.61 -18.68 -54.21
N ASP A 284 8.09 -17.77 -55.03
CA ASP A 284 8.61 -17.52 -56.40
C ASP A 284 9.88 -16.66 -56.40
N THR A 285 10.21 -15.99 -55.30
CA THR A 285 11.42 -15.17 -55.17
C THR A 285 12.62 -15.97 -54.67
N VAL A 286 13.80 -15.70 -55.24
CA VAL A 286 15.06 -16.32 -54.80
C VAL A 286 15.53 -15.69 -53.48
N HIS A 287 15.74 -16.50 -52.45
CA HIS A 287 16.24 -16.08 -51.14
C HIS A 287 17.63 -16.66 -50.84
N ILE A 288 18.39 -15.98 -49.97
CA ILE A 288 19.75 -16.39 -49.56
C ILE A 288 19.70 -17.62 -48.61
N ASP A 289 18.68 -17.70 -47.78
CA ASP A 289 18.38 -18.86 -46.93
C ASP A 289 16.87 -19.09 -46.85
N ASN A 290 16.48 -20.18 -46.20
CA ASN A 290 15.08 -20.60 -46.04
C ASN A 290 14.31 -19.79 -44.97
N MET A 291 14.93 -18.82 -44.28
CA MET A 291 14.32 -18.20 -43.11
C MET A 291 13.15 -17.26 -43.45
N LYS A 292 13.18 -16.60 -44.60
CA LYS A 292 12.06 -15.73 -45.03
C LYS A 292 10.79 -16.55 -45.27
N ILE A 293 10.93 -17.71 -45.91
CA ILE A 293 9.83 -18.66 -46.16
C ILE A 293 9.36 -19.27 -44.83
N LEU A 294 10.27 -19.75 -44.00
CA LEU A 294 9.91 -20.37 -42.71
C LEU A 294 9.23 -19.36 -41.77
N ARG A 295 9.69 -18.12 -41.67
CA ARG A 295 9.04 -17.09 -40.84
C ARG A 295 7.66 -16.69 -41.37
N ALA A 296 7.43 -16.77 -42.68
CA ALA A 296 6.12 -16.50 -43.27
C ALA A 296 5.12 -17.64 -43.04
N LEU A 297 5.58 -18.91 -43.02
CA LEU A 297 4.74 -20.09 -42.75
C LEU A 297 4.46 -20.30 -41.24
N PHE A 298 5.46 -20.07 -40.40
CA PHE A 298 5.41 -20.30 -38.95
C PHE A 298 5.20 -18.98 -38.20
N TYR A 299 4.16 -18.23 -38.56
CA TYR A 299 3.86 -16.95 -37.94
C TYR A 299 3.57 -17.14 -36.44
N SER A 300 4.47 -16.66 -35.58
CA SER A 300 4.39 -16.83 -34.13
C SER A 300 4.96 -15.59 -33.44
N LYS A 301 4.26 -15.10 -32.41
CA LYS A 301 4.76 -14.05 -31.48
C LYS A 301 5.74 -14.60 -30.44
N ASP A 302 5.95 -15.91 -30.45
CA ASP A 302 6.85 -16.65 -29.58
C ASP A 302 8.22 -16.82 -30.28
N ASP A 303 9.31 -16.48 -29.59
CA ASP A 303 10.69 -16.58 -30.10
C ASP A 303 11.12 -18.04 -30.42
N LEU A 304 10.35 -19.02 -29.93
CA LEU A 304 10.62 -20.46 -30.04
C LEU A 304 9.39 -21.22 -30.60
N PRO A 305 9.04 -21.05 -31.88
CA PRO A 305 7.76 -21.51 -32.42
C PRO A 305 7.69 -23.01 -32.75
N VAL A 306 8.81 -23.73 -32.66
CA VAL A 306 8.91 -25.13 -33.08
C VAL A 306 9.26 -26.01 -31.88
N PHE A 307 8.66 -27.19 -31.78
CA PHE A 307 9.07 -28.21 -30.81
C PHE A 307 10.09 -29.16 -31.43
N GLU A 308 11.20 -29.41 -30.74
CA GLU A 308 12.10 -30.51 -31.07
C GLU A 308 11.49 -31.82 -30.55
N GLY A 309 11.07 -32.71 -31.46
CA GLY A 309 10.30 -33.93 -31.13
C GLY A 309 10.92 -34.86 -30.08
N PHE A 310 12.26 -34.95 -30.00
CA PHE A 310 12.95 -35.79 -29.01
C PHE A 310 12.98 -35.20 -27.61
N THR A 311 13.31 -33.91 -27.48
CA THR A 311 13.40 -33.27 -26.16
C THR A 311 12.08 -32.67 -25.71
N LYS A 312 11.10 -32.59 -26.62
CA LYS A 312 9.84 -31.86 -26.46
C LYS A 312 10.05 -30.41 -25.99
N LYS A 313 11.22 -29.84 -26.29
CA LYS A 313 11.54 -28.44 -25.96
C LYS A 313 11.19 -27.55 -27.14
N ARG A 314 10.71 -26.35 -26.82
CA ARG A 314 10.56 -25.28 -27.80
C ARG A 314 11.94 -24.77 -28.22
N VAL A 315 12.13 -24.59 -29.53
CA VAL A 315 13.37 -24.14 -30.18
C VAL A 315 13.05 -23.05 -31.20
N SER A 316 14.02 -22.17 -31.46
CA SER A 316 13.93 -21.13 -32.49
C SER A 316 13.98 -21.76 -33.88
N LEU A 317 13.33 -21.14 -34.87
CA LEU A 317 13.45 -21.50 -36.29
C LEU A 317 14.89 -21.48 -36.81
N ASP A 318 15.81 -20.78 -36.13
CA ASP A 318 17.21 -20.72 -36.53
C ASP A 318 17.89 -22.09 -36.54
N VAL A 319 17.39 -23.09 -35.79
CA VAL A 319 17.90 -24.46 -35.86
C VAL A 319 17.68 -25.11 -37.23
N LEU A 320 16.75 -24.58 -38.04
CA LEU A 320 16.41 -25.04 -39.38
C LEU A 320 17.08 -24.20 -40.49
N ARG A 321 17.81 -23.14 -40.13
CA ARG A 321 18.45 -22.24 -41.08
C ARG A 321 19.44 -23.01 -41.96
N ARG A 322 19.34 -22.80 -43.29
CA ARG A 322 20.18 -23.45 -44.32
C ARG A 322 20.10 -24.99 -44.33
N LYS A 323 19.11 -25.58 -43.66
CA LYS A 323 18.83 -27.02 -43.75
C LYS A 323 17.78 -27.27 -44.83
N PHE A 324 17.82 -28.45 -45.42
CA PHE A 324 16.69 -28.95 -46.20
C PHE A 324 15.57 -29.32 -45.22
N VAL A 325 14.47 -28.57 -45.28
CA VAL A 325 13.31 -28.77 -44.40
C VAL A 325 12.20 -29.36 -45.25
N MET A 326 11.81 -30.59 -44.94
CA MET A 326 10.62 -31.20 -45.50
C MET A 326 9.44 -30.88 -44.57
N LEU A 327 8.42 -30.23 -45.10
CA LEU A 327 7.22 -29.85 -44.36
C LEU A 327 6.13 -30.88 -44.62
N PHE A 328 5.69 -31.53 -43.55
CA PHE A 328 4.48 -32.36 -43.58
C PHE A 328 3.34 -31.54 -42.97
N ILE A 329 2.34 -31.23 -43.79
CA ILE A 329 1.15 -30.47 -43.37
C ILE A 329 -0.01 -31.44 -43.38
N SER A 330 -0.66 -31.60 -42.23
CA SER A 330 -1.81 -32.48 -42.03
C SER A 330 -2.89 -31.75 -41.25
N ASP A 331 -4.10 -32.30 -41.28
CA ASP A 331 -5.15 -31.93 -40.36
C ASP A 331 -4.91 -32.57 -38.97
N PHE A 332 -5.84 -32.41 -38.04
CA PHE A 332 -5.70 -32.96 -36.69
C PHE A 332 -5.81 -34.51 -36.63
N ASP A 333 -6.07 -35.18 -37.76
CA ASP A 333 -6.40 -36.61 -37.84
C ASP A 333 -5.30 -37.43 -38.55
N ILE A 334 -4.03 -37.28 -38.14
CA ILE A 334 -2.93 -38.14 -38.65
C ILE A 334 -3.18 -39.61 -38.27
N ARG A 335 -3.13 -40.50 -39.26
CA ARG A 335 -3.22 -41.95 -39.03
C ARG A 335 -1.98 -42.47 -38.31
N HIS A 336 -2.18 -43.40 -37.38
CA HIS A 336 -1.09 -43.98 -36.57
C HIS A 336 0.02 -44.64 -37.43
N GLU A 337 -0.33 -45.16 -38.61
CA GLU A 337 0.60 -45.77 -39.56
C GLU A 337 1.53 -44.73 -40.19
N GLU A 338 1.02 -43.54 -40.50
CA GLU A 338 1.82 -42.43 -41.06
C GLU A 338 2.76 -41.86 -39.99
N LEU A 339 2.26 -41.73 -38.75
CA LEU A 339 3.07 -41.33 -37.61
C LEU A 339 4.21 -42.33 -37.34
N PHE A 340 3.94 -43.62 -37.47
CA PHE A 340 4.93 -44.68 -37.28
C PHE A 340 6.08 -44.60 -38.30
N VAL A 341 5.77 -44.36 -39.57
CA VAL A 341 6.78 -44.19 -40.63
C VAL A 341 7.65 -42.96 -40.37
N LEU A 342 7.06 -41.83 -39.96
CA LEU A 342 7.79 -40.61 -39.62
C LEU A 342 8.73 -40.81 -38.42
N VAL A 343 8.25 -41.49 -37.37
CA VAL A 343 9.05 -41.84 -36.19
C VAL A 343 10.20 -42.79 -36.55
N GLN A 344 10.00 -43.70 -37.50
CA GLN A 344 11.04 -44.63 -37.94
C GLN A 344 12.14 -43.92 -38.73
N ILE A 345 11.78 -43.01 -39.65
CA ILE A 345 12.73 -42.16 -40.39
C ILE A 345 13.57 -41.30 -39.41
N TYR A 346 12.93 -40.77 -38.36
CA TYR A 346 13.58 -39.97 -37.33
C TYR A 346 14.53 -40.79 -36.44
N ASN A 347 14.13 -42.00 -36.02
CA ASN A 347 14.95 -42.84 -35.14
C ASN A 347 16.21 -43.40 -35.84
N ASP A 348 16.10 -43.73 -37.13
CA ASP A 348 17.24 -44.21 -37.92
C ASP A 348 18.36 -43.17 -38.06
N THR A 349 18.05 -41.88 -37.89
CA THR A 349 19.02 -40.78 -37.95
C THR A 349 19.63 -40.40 -36.59
N TYR A 350 19.06 -40.84 -35.46
CA TYR A 350 19.39 -40.29 -34.13
C TYR A 350 20.08 -41.26 -33.15
N HIS A 351 20.40 -42.50 -33.55
CA HIS A 351 21.02 -43.51 -32.66
C HIS A 351 22.48 -43.24 -32.20
N GLY A 352 23.03 -42.05 -32.45
CA GLY A 352 24.29 -41.60 -31.89
C GLY A 352 24.11 -40.54 -30.81
N LYS A 353 24.22 -40.93 -29.53
CA LYS A 353 24.39 -40.07 -28.32
C LYS A 353 23.10 -39.66 -27.56
N ALA A 354 22.59 -40.57 -26.72
CA ALA A 354 21.88 -40.27 -25.46
C ALA A 354 22.83 -40.65 -24.29
N GLU A 355 22.88 -40.02 -23.11
CA GLU A 355 21.82 -39.73 -22.12
C GLU A 355 22.25 -38.55 -21.19
N ARG A 356 21.43 -37.50 -21.01
CA ARG A 356 20.44 -37.16 -19.92
C ARG A 356 21.07 -36.86 -18.54
N ARG A 357 21.08 -35.62 -18.03
CA ARG A 357 20.04 -34.64 -17.56
C ARG A 357 19.51 -34.86 -16.14
N SER A 358 19.58 -33.75 -15.39
CA SER A 358 19.00 -33.39 -14.08
C SER A 358 17.48 -33.16 -14.13
N HIS A 359 16.84 -33.05 -12.96
CA HIS A 359 15.64 -32.20 -12.78
C HIS A 359 15.43 -31.69 -11.34
N SER A 360 14.96 -30.44 -11.28
CA SER A 360 14.48 -29.62 -10.16
C SER A 360 12.95 -29.47 -10.21
N HIS A 361 12.32 -29.02 -9.12
CA HIS A 361 11.01 -28.34 -9.10
C HIS A 361 10.91 -27.40 -7.87
N MET A 362 10.35 -26.21 -8.06
CA MET A 362 10.07 -25.20 -7.01
C MET A 362 8.65 -24.65 -7.25
N GLN A 363 7.85 -24.54 -6.19
CA GLN A 363 6.47 -24.03 -6.20
C GLN A 363 6.39 -22.66 -5.52
N ASN A 364 5.54 -21.78 -6.04
CA ASN A 364 5.20 -20.47 -5.46
C ASN A 364 4.17 -20.62 -4.33
N LEU A 365 4.46 -20.04 -3.17
CA LEU A 365 3.51 -19.86 -2.07
C LEU A 365 2.80 -18.50 -2.18
N SER A 366 1.48 -18.50 -2.01
CA SER A 366 0.67 -17.31 -1.72
C SER A 366 -0.06 -17.58 -0.41
N TYR A 367 0.18 -16.73 0.60
CA TYR A 367 -0.39 -16.89 1.94
C TYR A 367 -1.79 -16.26 2.02
N PRO A 368 -2.81 -16.98 2.53
CA PRO A 368 -4.12 -16.40 2.84
C PRO A 368 -4.10 -15.74 4.23
N LEU A 369 -4.51 -14.48 4.31
CA LEU A 369 -4.89 -13.83 5.57
C LEU A 369 -6.26 -14.40 6.02
N THR A 370 -6.23 -15.24 7.05
CA THR A 370 -7.34 -15.91 7.73
C THR A 370 -7.48 -15.26 9.13
N SER A 371 -8.63 -15.01 9.80
CA SER A 371 -10.05 -15.30 9.58
C SER A 371 -10.92 -14.46 10.55
N VAL A 372 -10.57 -13.23 10.92
CA VAL A 372 -11.29 -12.53 12.01
C VAL A 372 -11.41 -11.05 11.72
N CYS A 373 -12.63 -10.55 11.88
CA CYS A 373 -13.01 -9.18 11.63
C CYS A 373 -13.23 -8.47 12.97
N ILE A 374 -12.67 -7.27 13.19
CA ILE A 374 -12.68 -6.45 14.40
C ILE A 374 -13.00 -4.95 14.15
N CYS A 375 -13.96 -4.38 14.89
CA CYS A 375 -14.29 -2.95 14.82
C CYS A 375 -13.11 -2.02 15.17
N LEU A 376 -12.85 -0.97 14.39
CA LEU A 376 -11.94 0.13 14.75
C LEU A 376 -12.72 1.32 15.32
N VAL A 377 -12.07 2.12 16.16
CA VAL A 377 -12.60 3.43 16.60
C VAL A 377 -12.80 4.33 15.38
N ASN A 378 -13.92 5.06 15.36
CA ASN A 378 -14.17 6.10 14.36
C ASN A 378 -13.25 7.30 14.64
N PRO A 379 -12.35 7.69 13.70
CA PRO A 379 -11.47 8.84 13.87
C PRO A 379 -12.19 10.14 14.28
N ASP A 380 -13.39 10.37 13.75
CA ASP A 380 -14.18 11.58 13.99
C ASP A 380 -14.60 11.73 15.47
N GLU A 381 -14.60 10.63 16.23
CA GLU A 381 -15.04 10.59 17.63
C GLU A 381 -13.87 10.69 18.62
N ILE A 382 -12.62 10.76 18.13
CA ILE A 382 -11.44 10.89 18.97
C ILE A 382 -11.46 12.23 19.71
N VAL A 383 -11.21 12.17 21.03
CA VAL A 383 -11.00 13.36 21.85
C VAL A 383 -9.50 13.60 21.99
N PHE A 384 -9.02 14.75 21.50
CA PHE A 384 -7.60 15.13 21.60
C PHE A 384 -7.30 15.94 22.86
N GLY A 385 -6.11 15.71 23.40
CA GLY A 385 -5.46 16.52 24.43
C GLY A 385 -3.96 16.34 24.36
N GLY A 386 -3.24 16.82 25.37
CA GLY A 386 -1.81 16.56 25.50
C GLY A 386 -1.01 17.76 25.96
N TRP A 387 0.29 17.67 25.76
CA TRP A 387 1.28 18.58 26.33
C TRP A 387 2.11 19.25 25.23
N ASP A 388 2.57 20.47 25.47
CA ASP A 388 3.59 21.13 24.67
C ASP A 388 4.37 22.09 25.56
N ILE A 389 5.68 22.21 25.31
CA ILE A 389 6.53 23.18 26.01
C ILE A 389 6.18 24.63 25.62
N SER A 390 5.37 24.82 24.57
CA SER A 390 4.77 26.08 24.15
C SER A 390 3.29 26.16 24.56
N ASN A 391 2.87 27.29 25.13
CA ASN A 391 1.46 27.54 25.52
C ASN A 391 0.57 28.04 24.37
N LEU A 392 1.03 28.01 23.11
CA LEU A 392 0.19 28.43 21.99
C LEU A 392 -1.01 27.49 21.86
N ASN A 393 -2.22 28.06 21.73
CA ASN A 393 -3.40 27.30 21.40
C ASN A 393 -3.25 26.62 20.02
N LEU A 394 -4.11 25.65 19.74
CA LEU A 394 -4.01 24.81 18.54
C LEU A 394 -4.29 25.60 17.25
N ALA A 395 -5.12 26.65 17.27
CA ALA A 395 -5.35 27.49 16.09
C ALA A 395 -4.12 28.33 15.71
N ASP A 396 -3.45 28.92 16.69
CA ASP A 396 -2.22 29.68 16.48
C ASP A 396 -1.04 28.74 16.18
N SER A 397 -1.03 27.53 16.76
CA SER A 397 -0.09 26.46 16.41
C SER A 397 -0.24 26.02 14.95
N MET A 398 -1.47 25.83 14.47
CA MET A 398 -1.78 25.53 13.06
C MET A 398 -1.29 26.66 12.13
N THR A 399 -1.50 27.91 12.54
CA THR A 399 -1.00 29.09 11.80
C THR A 399 0.54 29.11 11.73
N ARG A 400 1.21 28.82 12.85
CA ARG A 400 2.68 28.70 12.94
C ARG A 400 3.21 27.56 12.06
N ALA A 401 2.51 26.43 12.03
CA ALA A 401 2.94 25.24 11.29
C ALA A 401 2.94 25.44 9.77
N LYS A 402 2.04 26.29 9.25
CA LYS A 402 1.91 26.61 7.80
C LYS A 402 1.74 25.36 6.92
N VAL A 403 0.98 24.39 7.41
CA VAL A 403 0.69 23.11 6.71
C VAL A 403 -0.60 23.21 5.92
N LEU A 404 -1.69 23.64 6.57
CA LEU A 404 -3.04 23.64 6.00
C LEU A 404 -3.32 24.92 5.21
N ASP A 405 -4.25 24.84 4.25
CA ASP A 405 -4.69 26.00 3.47
C ASP A 405 -5.30 27.10 4.36
N ILE A 406 -5.07 28.37 4.02
CA ILE A 406 -5.53 29.53 4.81
C ILE A 406 -7.05 29.55 4.98
N ASP A 407 -7.82 29.16 3.95
CA ASP A 407 -9.28 29.12 4.05
C ASP A 407 -9.73 28.06 5.06
N LEU A 408 -9.15 26.86 4.98
CA LEU A 408 -9.38 25.80 5.97
C LEU A 408 -8.99 26.24 7.39
N GLN A 409 -7.85 26.93 7.55
CA GLN A 409 -7.42 27.45 8.85
C GLN A 409 -8.45 28.42 9.46
N LYS A 410 -9.04 29.31 8.65
CA LYS A 410 -10.07 30.25 9.12
C LYS A 410 -11.33 29.52 9.59
N GLN A 411 -11.77 28.51 8.83
CA GLN A 411 -12.93 27.71 9.17
C GLN A 411 -12.70 26.88 10.45
N LEU A 412 -11.47 26.40 10.69
CA LEU A 412 -11.10 25.61 11.86
C LEU A 412 -10.79 26.43 13.12
N ARG A 413 -10.46 27.72 12.98
CA ARG A 413 -10.08 28.57 14.12
C ARG A 413 -11.08 28.53 15.30
N PRO A 414 -12.41 28.67 15.09
CA PRO A 414 -13.38 28.63 16.20
C PRO A 414 -13.37 27.32 16.99
N TYR A 415 -12.94 26.22 16.36
CA TYR A 415 -12.87 24.90 16.99
C TYR A 415 -11.57 24.70 17.77
N MET A 416 -10.48 25.37 17.37
CA MET A 416 -9.13 25.08 17.86
C MET A 416 -8.54 26.17 18.76
N GLU A 417 -9.13 27.38 18.79
CA GLU A 417 -8.59 28.49 19.57
C GLU A 417 -8.70 28.30 21.09
N SER A 418 -9.69 27.54 21.56
CA SER A 418 -9.87 27.20 22.97
C SER A 418 -9.04 25.99 23.42
N MET A 419 -8.43 25.27 22.48
CA MET A 419 -7.61 24.08 22.77
C MET A 419 -6.19 24.55 23.08
N VAL A 420 -5.78 24.47 24.35
CA VAL A 420 -4.44 24.88 24.81
C VAL A 420 -3.70 23.66 25.36
N PRO A 421 -2.45 23.40 24.94
CA PRO A 421 -1.66 22.30 25.49
C PRO A 421 -1.39 22.45 26.99
N LEU A 422 -1.40 21.33 27.70
CA LEU A 422 -0.90 21.25 29.08
C LEU A 422 0.61 21.55 29.11
N PRO A 423 1.17 22.03 30.25
CA PRO A 423 2.60 22.24 30.39
C PRO A 423 3.38 20.96 30.12
N GLY A 424 4.43 21.00 29.28
CA GLY A 424 5.26 19.84 28.98
C GLY A 424 6.51 19.73 29.86
N ILE A 425 7.12 18.55 29.94
CA ILE A 425 8.47 18.39 30.49
C ILE A 425 9.50 18.94 29.49
N TYR A 426 10.37 19.85 29.94
CA TYR A 426 11.45 20.42 29.14
C TYR A 426 12.79 20.16 29.82
N ASP A 427 13.69 19.51 29.09
CA ASP A 427 15.10 19.36 29.46
C ASP A 427 15.98 19.88 28.31
N PRO A 428 16.70 21.00 28.49
CA PRO A 428 17.50 21.61 27.45
C PRO A 428 18.65 20.73 26.96
N ASP A 429 19.08 19.74 27.76
CA ASP A 429 20.20 18.85 27.39
C ASP A 429 19.77 17.73 26.44
N PHE A 430 18.45 17.51 26.28
CA PHE A 430 17.93 16.44 25.42
C PHE A 430 17.50 16.89 24.03
N ILE A 431 17.21 18.18 23.83
CA ILE A 431 16.80 18.73 22.53
C ILE A 431 17.73 19.86 22.09
N ALA A 432 17.54 20.39 20.88
CA ALA A 432 18.40 21.47 20.41
C ALA A 432 18.26 22.73 21.26
N ALA A 433 19.38 23.39 21.61
CA ALA A 433 19.38 24.64 22.38
C ALA A 433 18.55 25.77 21.73
N ASN A 434 18.32 25.70 20.43
CA ASN A 434 17.48 26.64 19.69
C ASN A 434 15.97 26.53 20.01
N GLN A 435 15.57 25.56 20.85
CA GLN A 435 14.20 25.40 21.35
C GLN A 435 13.93 26.19 22.63
N ASP A 436 14.95 26.77 23.28
CA ASP A 436 14.82 27.51 24.56
C ASP A 436 13.73 28.59 24.51
N SER A 437 13.78 29.45 23.48
CA SER A 437 12.78 30.53 23.29
C SER A 437 11.33 30.04 23.10
N ARG A 438 11.12 28.77 22.76
CA ARG A 438 9.79 28.16 22.59
C ARG A 438 9.23 27.65 23.92
N ALA A 439 10.09 27.33 24.90
CA ALA A 439 9.72 26.69 26.15
C ALA A 439 9.17 27.71 27.17
N ASN A 440 7.87 27.98 27.11
CA ASN A 440 7.18 28.89 28.04
C ASN A 440 6.05 28.22 28.85
N ASN A 441 5.85 26.91 28.67
CA ASN A 441 4.78 26.10 29.26
C ASN A 441 5.36 24.79 29.82
N VAL A 442 6.02 24.86 30.97
CA VAL A 442 6.90 23.78 31.44
C VAL A 442 6.49 23.26 32.82
N ILE A 443 6.48 21.94 32.98
CA ILE A 443 6.36 21.26 34.28
C ILE A 443 7.70 21.35 35.03
N LYS A 444 7.67 21.93 36.23
CA LYS A 444 8.83 22.08 37.12
C LYS A 444 8.84 20.99 38.19
N GLY A 445 9.99 20.83 38.85
CA GLY A 445 10.18 19.85 39.92
C GLY A 445 11.23 18.80 39.57
N THR A 446 11.40 17.83 40.44
CA THR A 446 12.20 16.63 40.21
C THR A 446 11.56 15.73 39.15
N LYS A 447 12.34 14.85 38.53
CA LYS A 447 11.85 13.88 37.53
C LYS A 447 10.74 12.99 38.10
N SER A 448 10.84 12.61 39.37
CA SER A 448 9.78 11.89 40.10
C SER A 448 8.48 12.69 40.18
N GLU A 449 8.55 13.97 40.56
CA GLU A 449 7.37 14.86 40.61
C GLU A 449 6.76 15.09 39.21
N GLN A 450 7.61 15.21 38.18
CA GLN A 450 7.17 15.34 36.79
C GLN A 450 6.38 14.09 36.34
N VAL A 451 6.86 12.87 36.62
CA VAL A 451 6.12 11.63 36.33
C VAL A 451 4.76 11.61 37.03
N GLN A 452 4.70 12.00 38.30
CA GLN A 452 3.43 12.07 39.03
C GLN A 452 2.48 13.12 38.44
N GLN A 453 2.99 14.25 37.96
CA GLN A 453 2.18 15.25 37.26
C GLN A 453 1.60 14.69 35.96
N ILE A 454 2.38 13.96 35.15
CA ILE A 454 1.86 13.32 33.93
C ILE A 454 0.77 12.29 34.24
N ILE A 455 0.97 11.46 35.29
CA ILE A 455 -0.05 10.51 35.74
C ILE A 455 -1.35 11.23 36.12
N LYS A 456 -1.24 12.34 36.86
CA LYS A 456 -2.38 13.17 37.24
C LYS A 456 -3.10 13.73 36.02
N ASP A 457 -2.36 14.33 35.09
CA ASP A 457 -2.90 14.95 33.87
C ASP A 457 -3.67 13.93 33.03
N ILE A 458 -3.14 12.71 32.88
CA ILE A 458 -3.79 11.61 32.18
C ILE A 458 -5.13 11.22 32.84
N ARG A 459 -5.14 11.08 34.17
CA ARG A 459 -6.34 10.71 34.93
C ARG A 459 -7.41 11.80 34.84
N GLU A 460 -7.02 13.07 35.02
CA GLU A 460 -7.92 14.21 34.90
C GLU A 460 -8.46 14.35 33.47
N PHE A 461 -7.62 14.16 32.45
CA PHE A 461 -8.07 14.15 31.05
C PHE A 461 -9.11 13.05 30.81
N LYS A 462 -8.86 11.84 31.31
CA LYS A 462 -9.79 10.71 31.19
C LYS A 462 -11.13 11.00 31.83
N GLU A 463 -11.12 11.51 33.06
CA GLU A 463 -12.31 11.84 33.85
C GLU A 463 -13.12 12.99 33.23
N ASN A 464 -12.46 14.12 32.93
CA ASN A 464 -13.10 15.33 32.42
C ASN A 464 -13.75 15.12 31.05
N ASN A 465 -13.14 14.31 30.18
CA ASN A 465 -13.65 14.05 28.84
C ASN A 465 -14.54 12.80 28.74
N LYS A 466 -14.68 12.06 29.84
CA LYS A 466 -15.47 10.82 29.95
C LYS A 466 -15.10 9.82 28.85
N VAL A 467 -13.80 9.62 28.63
CA VAL A 467 -13.28 8.64 27.65
C VAL A 467 -13.01 7.31 28.35
N ASP A 468 -13.29 6.20 27.67
CA ASP A 468 -13.10 4.85 28.22
C ASP A 468 -11.62 4.46 28.27
N LYS A 469 -10.90 4.77 27.18
CA LYS A 469 -9.48 4.46 26.98
C LYS A 469 -8.71 5.71 26.57
N VAL A 470 -7.42 5.71 26.90
CA VAL A 470 -6.46 6.74 26.48
C VAL A 470 -5.30 6.05 25.78
N VAL A 471 -4.79 6.66 24.70
CA VAL A 471 -3.50 6.33 24.09
C VAL A 471 -2.64 7.58 24.14
N VAL A 472 -1.38 7.42 24.55
CA VAL A 472 -0.40 8.50 24.57
C VAL A 472 0.60 8.30 23.43
N LEU A 473 0.89 9.37 22.70
CA LEU A 473 1.85 9.33 21.59
C LEU A 473 2.80 10.52 21.64
N TRP A 474 4.10 10.22 21.51
CA TRP A 474 5.16 11.22 21.39
C TRP A 474 5.30 11.70 19.95
N THR A 475 5.01 12.97 19.70
CA THR A 475 5.27 13.67 18.44
C THR A 475 5.97 15.01 18.65
N ALA A 476 6.70 15.14 19.76
CA ALA A 476 7.47 16.33 20.10
C ALA A 476 8.82 16.34 19.35
N ASN A 477 9.69 17.27 19.74
CA ASN A 477 11.05 17.36 19.21
C ASN A 477 11.79 16.01 19.35
N THR A 478 12.62 15.70 18.34
CA THR A 478 13.57 14.59 18.44
C THR A 478 14.57 14.89 19.55
N GLU A 479 14.67 13.98 20.51
CA GLU A 479 15.69 14.03 21.55
C GLU A 479 17.00 13.38 21.07
N ARG A 480 18.13 13.71 21.71
CA ARG A 480 19.35 12.89 21.60
C ARG A 480 19.11 11.51 22.22
N PHE A 481 20.00 10.56 21.94
CA PHE A 481 19.98 9.28 22.66
C PHE A 481 20.40 9.45 24.12
N SER A 482 19.72 8.72 24.99
CA SER A 482 20.19 8.44 26.36
C SER A 482 21.27 7.36 26.32
N ASN A 483 22.29 7.50 27.17
CA ASN A 483 23.26 6.45 27.43
C ASN A 483 22.58 5.29 28.16
N VAL A 484 22.77 4.06 27.66
CA VAL A 484 22.32 2.84 28.34
C VAL A 484 23.48 2.30 29.16
N MET A 485 23.33 2.27 30.48
CA MET A 485 24.40 1.90 31.41
C MET A 485 23.88 1.00 32.53
N VAL A 486 24.73 0.03 32.92
CA VAL A 486 24.48 -0.84 34.07
C VAL A 486 24.39 0.00 35.34
N GLY A 487 23.32 -0.19 36.13
CA GLY A 487 23.08 0.58 37.35
C GLY A 487 22.34 1.90 37.14
N LEU A 488 22.03 2.28 35.90
CA LEU A 488 21.28 3.51 35.57
C LEU A 488 19.88 3.21 35.04
N ASN A 489 19.78 2.54 33.89
CA ASN A 489 18.53 2.36 33.14
C ASN A 489 18.45 0.98 32.44
N ASP A 490 19.28 0.04 32.89
CA ASP A 490 19.38 -1.34 32.41
C ASP A 490 18.31 -2.28 33.00
N THR A 491 17.81 -1.98 34.21
CA THR A 491 16.77 -2.76 34.89
C THR A 491 15.66 -1.85 35.41
N THR A 492 14.47 -2.41 35.65
CA THR A 492 13.35 -1.66 36.24
C THR A 492 13.76 -0.99 37.56
N GLU A 493 14.45 -1.73 38.44
CA GLU A 493 14.89 -1.26 39.74
C GLU A 493 15.86 -0.08 39.63
N ASN A 494 16.86 -0.20 38.75
CA ASN A 494 17.84 0.87 38.53
C ASN A 494 17.18 2.10 37.90
N LEU A 495 16.24 1.90 36.97
CA LEU A 495 15.51 3.01 36.35
C LEU A 495 14.73 3.83 37.38
N PHE A 496 14.02 3.18 38.31
CA PHE A 496 13.32 3.88 39.40
C PHE A 496 14.29 4.50 40.42
N ALA A 497 15.40 3.84 40.76
CA ALA A 497 16.41 4.44 41.62
C ALA A 497 17.03 5.71 40.99
N SER A 498 17.23 5.71 39.67
CA SER A 498 17.70 6.87 38.91
C SER A 498 16.66 7.99 38.85
N LEU A 499 15.37 7.64 38.78
CA LEU A 499 14.26 8.58 38.84
C LEU A 499 14.20 9.30 40.21
N GLU A 500 14.41 8.56 41.31
CA GLU A 500 14.44 9.10 42.67
C GLU A 500 15.65 9.99 42.91
N LYS A 501 16.82 9.62 42.36
CA LYS A 501 18.06 10.40 42.43
C LYS A 501 18.08 11.61 41.49
N ASN A 502 17.05 11.77 40.65
CA ASN A 502 16.96 12.83 39.66
C ASN A 502 18.14 12.81 38.66
N GLU A 503 18.56 11.61 38.25
CA GLU A 503 19.72 11.41 37.36
C GLU A 503 19.53 12.13 36.02
N ALA A 504 20.58 12.83 35.56
CA ALA A 504 20.53 13.67 34.37
C ALA A 504 20.18 12.88 33.11
N GLU A 505 20.60 11.62 33.00
CA GLU A 505 20.52 10.83 31.78
C GLU A 505 19.15 10.17 31.50
N ILE A 506 18.15 10.44 32.34
CA ILE A 506 16.75 10.04 32.11
C ILE A 506 16.03 11.10 31.26
N ALA A 507 15.74 10.79 30.00
CA ALA A 507 15.12 11.73 29.07
C ALA A 507 13.66 12.07 29.45
N PRO A 508 13.15 13.26 29.06
CA PRO A 508 11.73 13.58 29.17
C PRO A 508 10.82 12.51 28.54
N SER A 509 11.14 11.99 27.35
CA SER A 509 10.35 10.91 26.74
C SER A 509 10.25 9.66 27.60
N THR A 510 11.33 9.28 28.30
CA THR A 510 11.34 8.17 29.25
C THR A 510 10.39 8.43 30.42
N LEU A 511 10.28 9.68 30.90
CA LEU A 511 9.35 10.05 31.99
C LEU A 511 7.88 9.88 31.57
N TYR A 512 7.51 10.33 30.37
CA TYR A 512 6.15 10.09 29.85
C TYR A 512 5.87 8.60 29.69
N ALA A 513 6.83 7.83 29.17
CA ALA A 513 6.66 6.40 28.98
C ALA A 513 6.51 5.66 30.32
N ILE A 514 7.31 6.00 31.34
CA ILE A 514 7.14 5.48 32.71
C ILE A 514 5.74 5.77 33.23
N ALA A 515 5.27 7.03 33.12
CA ALA A 515 3.92 7.41 33.57
C ALA A 515 2.82 6.58 32.90
N CYS A 516 2.92 6.38 31.58
CA CYS A 516 1.94 5.61 30.81
C CYS A 516 1.95 4.12 31.20
N VAL A 517 3.14 3.51 31.33
CA VAL A 517 3.26 2.11 31.73
C VAL A 517 2.76 1.88 33.16
N MET A 518 2.98 2.84 34.07
CA MET A 518 2.45 2.79 35.44
C MET A 518 0.91 2.83 35.47
N GLU A 519 0.27 3.55 34.54
CA GLU A 519 -1.18 3.63 34.38
C GLU A 519 -1.77 2.57 33.42
N ASN A 520 -0.94 1.66 32.89
CA ASN A 520 -1.30 0.67 31.88
C ASN A 520 -1.97 1.31 30.64
N ILE A 521 -1.39 2.40 30.16
CA ILE A 521 -1.83 3.16 28.99
C ILE A 521 -0.84 2.91 27.85
N PRO A 522 -1.33 2.58 26.63
CA PRO A 522 -0.45 2.44 25.48
C PRO A 522 0.36 3.71 25.24
N PHE A 523 1.68 3.55 25.16
CA PHE A 523 2.61 4.64 24.83
C PHE A 523 3.32 4.39 23.51
N ILE A 524 3.26 5.37 22.62
CA ILE A 524 3.80 5.26 21.27
C ILE A 524 4.89 6.32 21.07
N ASN A 525 6.11 5.91 20.74
CA ASN A 525 7.22 6.81 20.43
C ASN A 525 7.29 7.12 18.92
N GLY A 526 6.82 8.30 18.53
CA GLY A 526 6.85 8.77 17.14
C GLY A 526 8.18 9.35 16.65
N SER A 527 9.20 9.39 17.51
CA SER A 527 10.50 10.04 17.24
C SER A 527 11.66 9.03 17.39
N PRO A 528 12.88 9.34 16.92
CA PRO A 528 13.93 8.33 16.79
C PRO A 528 14.77 8.10 18.04
N GLN A 529 14.60 8.88 19.11
CA GLN A 529 15.36 8.66 20.34
C GLN A 529 15.03 7.30 20.97
N ASN A 530 16.00 6.73 21.69
CA ASN A 530 15.89 5.44 22.36
C ASN A 530 15.13 5.52 23.69
N THR A 531 13.88 6.00 23.65
CA THR A 531 13.01 6.15 24.83
C THR A 531 12.88 4.83 25.60
N PHE A 532 12.77 3.71 24.88
CA PHE A 532 12.60 2.35 25.41
C PHE A 532 13.94 1.73 25.85
N VAL A 533 14.55 2.30 26.90
CA VAL A 533 15.71 1.70 27.57
C VAL A 533 15.37 0.33 28.20
N PRO A 534 16.34 -0.57 28.42
CA PRO A 534 16.06 -1.92 28.91
C PRO A 534 15.23 -1.98 30.19
N GLY A 535 15.48 -1.09 31.14
CA GLY A 535 14.69 -1.01 32.38
C GLY A 535 13.22 -0.61 32.16
N LEU A 536 12.93 0.18 31.13
CA LEU A 536 11.55 0.55 30.78
C LEU A 536 10.83 -0.58 30.05
N ILE A 537 11.56 -1.34 29.21
CA ILE A 537 11.03 -2.53 28.54
C ILE A 537 10.65 -3.59 29.59
N ASP A 538 11.56 -3.86 30.53
CA ASP A 538 11.31 -4.78 31.65
C ASP A 538 10.08 -4.34 32.46
N LEU A 539 9.95 -3.03 32.75
CA LEU A 539 8.77 -2.48 33.41
C LEU A 539 7.48 -2.72 32.61
N ALA A 540 7.50 -2.49 31.29
CA ALA A 540 6.35 -2.72 30.40
C ALA A 540 5.94 -4.20 30.36
N ILE A 541 6.90 -5.12 30.28
CA ILE A 541 6.68 -6.57 30.32
C ILE A 541 6.04 -6.98 31.65
N ARG A 542 6.59 -6.53 32.79
CA ARG A 542 6.06 -6.84 34.12
C ARG A 542 4.62 -6.33 34.33
N ARG A 543 4.27 -5.23 33.67
CA ARG A 543 2.93 -4.60 33.74
C ARG A 543 1.98 -5.06 32.64
N ASN A 544 2.45 -5.84 31.66
CA ASN A 544 1.69 -6.20 30.45
C ASN A 544 1.11 -4.94 29.76
N SER A 545 1.93 -3.89 29.69
CA SER A 545 1.56 -2.59 29.11
C SER A 545 2.11 -2.43 27.70
N LEU A 546 1.32 -1.83 26.82
CA LEU A 546 1.71 -1.65 25.42
C LEU A 546 2.66 -0.47 25.26
N ILE A 547 3.81 -0.74 24.65
CA ILE A 547 4.73 0.28 24.14
C ILE A 547 5.01 0.02 22.65
N GLY A 548 5.23 1.06 21.85
CA GLY A 548 5.48 0.92 20.42
C GLY A 548 6.29 2.09 19.84
N GLY A 549 7.11 1.82 18.83
CA GLY A 549 8.05 2.78 18.24
C GLY A 549 9.14 2.03 17.44
N ASP A 550 10.16 2.69 16.91
CA ASP A 550 10.51 4.12 17.01
C ASP A 550 10.51 4.82 15.62
N ASP A 551 10.24 6.13 15.63
CA ASP A 551 10.23 7.07 14.49
C ASP A 551 9.24 6.79 13.34
N PHE A 552 8.41 7.78 12.99
CA PHE A 552 7.45 7.65 11.88
C PHE A 552 8.11 7.41 10.52
N LYS A 553 7.61 6.44 9.77
CA LYS A 553 7.99 6.14 8.38
C LYS A 553 7.07 6.85 7.40
N SER A 554 7.23 8.16 7.26
CA SER A 554 6.39 9.01 6.39
C SER A 554 6.73 8.87 4.89
N GLY A 555 7.71 9.64 4.41
CA GLY A 555 8.03 9.79 2.98
C GLY A 555 9.24 8.99 2.51
N GLN A 556 10.45 9.57 2.65
CA GLN A 556 11.69 9.01 2.09
C GLN A 556 11.97 7.58 2.54
N THR A 557 11.96 7.32 3.85
CA THR A 557 12.27 5.99 4.39
C THR A 557 11.24 4.94 3.99
N LYS A 558 9.97 5.34 3.78
CA LYS A 558 8.92 4.45 3.28
C LYS A 558 9.20 3.99 1.86
N MET A 559 9.56 4.93 0.99
CA MET A 559 9.98 4.61 -0.39
C MET A 559 11.26 3.78 -0.42
N LYS A 560 12.25 4.12 0.43
CA LYS A 560 13.51 3.38 0.54
C LYS A 560 13.29 1.90 0.86
N SER A 561 12.49 1.58 1.88
CA SER A 561 12.28 0.18 2.26
C SER A 561 11.61 -0.63 1.16
N VAL A 562 10.63 -0.04 0.46
CA VAL A 562 9.96 -0.72 -0.67
C VAL A 562 10.93 -0.93 -1.83
N LEU A 563 11.75 0.07 -2.14
CA LEU A 563 12.67 -0.01 -3.26
C LEU A 563 13.82 -0.99 -3.00
N VAL A 564 14.42 -0.98 -1.80
CA VAL A 564 15.50 -1.90 -1.44
C VAL A 564 15.00 -3.35 -1.44
N ASP A 565 13.84 -3.61 -0.82
CA ASP A 565 13.21 -4.93 -0.81
C ASP A 565 12.96 -5.43 -2.25
N PHE A 566 12.39 -4.58 -3.11
CA PHE A 566 12.21 -4.90 -4.52
C PHE A 566 13.53 -5.21 -5.25
N LEU A 567 14.56 -4.38 -5.08
CA LEU A 567 15.84 -4.54 -5.78
C LEU A 567 16.54 -5.85 -5.35
N VAL A 568 16.69 -6.06 -4.05
CA VAL A 568 17.33 -7.27 -3.50
C VAL A 568 16.51 -8.52 -3.83
N GLY A 569 15.19 -8.45 -3.70
CA GLY A 569 14.27 -9.54 -4.06
C GLY A 569 14.29 -9.88 -5.56
N ALA A 570 14.60 -8.92 -6.43
CA ALA A 570 14.79 -9.13 -7.86
C ALA A 570 16.20 -9.63 -8.24
N GLY A 571 17.10 -9.86 -7.28
CA GLY A 571 18.48 -10.27 -7.54
C GLY A 571 19.37 -9.13 -8.04
N ILE A 572 18.99 -7.87 -7.83
CA ILE A 572 19.78 -6.69 -8.12
C ILE A 572 20.52 -6.31 -6.83
N LYS A 573 21.81 -5.98 -6.92
CA LYS A 573 22.65 -5.69 -5.74
C LYS A 573 22.83 -4.19 -5.56
N PRO A 574 22.06 -3.50 -4.70
CA PRO A 574 22.40 -2.15 -4.25
C PRO A 574 23.83 -2.12 -3.70
N THR A 575 24.65 -1.21 -4.23
CA THR A 575 26.04 -0.99 -3.77
C THR A 575 26.23 0.41 -3.21
N SER A 576 25.38 1.38 -3.56
CA SER A 576 25.37 2.71 -2.95
C SER A 576 23.95 3.25 -2.83
N ILE A 577 23.63 3.80 -1.66
CA ILE A 577 22.36 4.43 -1.32
C ILE A 577 22.67 5.78 -0.66
N VAL A 578 22.41 6.87 -1.36
CA VAL A 578 22.68 8.22 -0.86
C VAL A 578 21.37 8.98 -0.70
N SER A 579 21.03 9.37 0.52
CA SER A 579 19.74 9.96 0.90
C SER A 579 19.89 11.37 1.47
N TYR A 580 19.69 12.38 0.63
CA TYR A 580 19.66 13.79 1.04
C TYR A 580 18.26 14.26 1.40
N ASN A 581 18.17 15.15 2.39
CA ASN A 581 16.94 15.77 2.83
C ASN A 581 17.15 17.23 3.21
N HIS A 582 16.20 18.09 2.89
CA HIS A 582 16.12 19.41 3.53
C HIS A 582 14.68 19.82 3.81
N LEU A 583 14.48 20.52 4.93
CA LEU A 583 13.19 20.98 5.43
C LEU A 583 13.37 22.25 6.28
N GLY A 584 12.32 23.07 6.38
CA GLY A 584 12.34 24.40 6.99
C GLY A 584 11.39 24.58 8.19
N ASN A 585 10.73 23.51 8.63
CA ASN A 585 9.88 23.51 9.82
C ASN A 585 10.69 23.34 11.12
N ASN A 586 9.99 23.30 12.26
CA ASN A 586 10.64 23.17 13.57
C ASN A 586 11.40 21.85 13.75
N ASP A 587 10.98 20.78 13.05
CA ASP A 587 11.71 19.51 13.05
C ASP A 587 13.10 19.70 12.42
N GLY A 588 13.17 20.30 11.22
CA GLY A 588 14.45 20.63 10.59
C GLY A 588 15.32 21.56 11.44
N MET A 589 14.72 22.53 12.13
CA MET A 589 15.44 23.44 13.02
C MET A 589 16.05 22.69 14.22
N ASN A 590 15.29 21.78 14.84
CA ASN A 590 15.79 20.94 15.93
C ASN A 590 16.93 20.04 15.43
N LEU A 591 16.72 19.32 14.32
CA LEU A 591 17.67 18.40 13.71
C LEU A 591 18.93 19.09 13.13
N SER A 592 19.04 20.42 13.16
CA SER A 592 20.29 21.10 12.84
C SER A 592 21.39 20.86 13.89
N ALA A 593 21.02 20.45 15.11
CA ALA A 593 21.95 20.12 16.17
C ALA A 593 22.48 18.68 16.00
N PRO A 594 23.82 18.46 16.02
CA PRO A 594 24.41 17.16 15.72
C PRO A 594 23.89 15.98 16.55
N GLN A 595 23.65 16.19 17.85
CA GLN A 595 23.19 15.12 18.75
C GLN A 595 21.76 14.64 18.42
N THR A 596 20.86 15.56 18.09
CA THR A 596 19.48 15.22 17.67
C THR A 596 19.45 14.67 16.24
N PHE A 597 20.34 15.15 15.35
CA PHE A 597 20.52 14.58 14.02
C PHE A 597 20.96 13.12 14.08
N ARG A 598 21.91 12.79 14.98
CA ARG A 598 22.45 11.44 15.13
C ARG A 598 21.37 10.39 15.39
N SER A 599 20.37 10.72 16.22
CA SER A 599 19.21 9.86 16.47
C SER A 599 18.45 9.55 15.17
N LYS A 600 18.18 10.58 14.38
CA LYS A 600 17.50 10.44 13.08
C LYS A 600 18.35 9.70 12.05
N GLU A 601 19.66 9.91 12.05
CA GLU A 601 20.61 9.22 11.17
C GLU A 601 20.56 7.71 11.42
N ILE A 602 20.72 7.26 12.66
CA ILE A 602 20.68 5.83 13.04
C ILE A 602 19.37 5.19 12.56
N SER A 603 18.23 5.79 12.89
CA SER A 603 16.93 5.23 12.51
C SER A 603 16.69 5.11 10.99
N LYS A 604 17.32 6.00 10.21
CA LYS A 604 17.22 5.99 8.73
C LYS A 604 18.22 5.05 8.08
N SER A 605 19.33 4.74 8.75
CA SER A 605 20.37 3.83 8.26
C SER A 605 19.91 2.38 8.34
N ASN A 606 19.37 1.97 9.49
CA ASN A 606 19.12 0.55 9.80
C ASN A 606 18.07 -0.15 8.91
N VAL A 607 17.32 0.60 8.10
CA VAL A 607 16.23 0.06 7.25
C VAL A 607 16.69 -0.82 6.09
N VAL A 608 18.01 -0.95 5.88
CA VAL A 608 18.61 -1.72 4.78
C VAL A 608 19.27 -3.01 5.29
N ASP A 609 19.52 -3.10 6.60
CA ASP A 609 20.40 -4.13 7.20
C ASP A 609 19.81 -5.54 7.09
N ASP A 610 18.51 -5.68 7.32
CA ASP A 610 17.79 -6.95 7.23
C ASP A 610 17.74 -7.48 5.79
N MET A 611 17.52 -6.58 4.82
CA MET A 611 17.52 -6.93 3.40
C MET A 611 18.90 -7.38 2.92
N VAL A 612 19.97 -6.71 3.35
CA VAL A 612 21.35 -7.13 3.06
C VAL A 612 21.63 -8.50 3.68
N ALA A 613 21.27 -8.70 4.95
CA ALA A 613 21.47 -9.98 5.65
C ALA A 613 20.65 -11.13 5.04
N SER A 614 19.50 -10.84 4.42
CA SER A 614 18.63 -11.85 3.82
C SER A 614 19.22 -12.56 2.60
N ASN A 615 20.22 -11.96 1.93
CA ASN A 615 20.71 -12.43 0.64
C ASN A 615 22.23 -12.61 0.58
N GLY A 616 22.68 -13.77 1.08
CA GLY A 616 24.09 -14.19 1.03
C GLY A 616 24.65 -14.52 -0.36
N ILE A 617 23.82 -14.44 -1.42
CA ILE A 617 24.31 -14.56 -2.82
C ILE A 617 24.82 -13.20 -3.30
N LEU A 618 24.10 -12.12 -3.00
CA LEU A 618 24.47 -10.77 -3.41
C LEU A 618 25.52 -10.18 -2.49
N TYR A 619 25.42 -10.42 -1.17
CA TYR A 619 26.30 -9.83 -0.16
C TYR A 619 27.11 -10.89 0.57
N GLN A 620 28.41 -10.65 0.70
CA GLN A 620 29.28 -11.44 1.56
C GLN A 620 29.03 -11.12 3.04
N PRO A 621 29.43 -12.00 3.99
CA PRO A 621 29.34 -11.70 5.41
C PRO A 621 30.04 -10.38 5.76
N GLY A 622 29.27 -9.42 6.32
CA GLY A 622 29.76 -8.09 6.68
C GLY A 622 29.86 -7.10 5.51
N GLU A 623 29.46 -7.49 4.30
CA GLU A 623 29.35 -6.58 3.16
C GLU A 623 28.05 -5.76 3.25
N HIS A 624 28.15 -4.44 3.11
CA HIS A 624 27.01 -3.52 3.08
C HIS A 624 27.19 -2.51 1.95
N PRO A 625 26.10 -1.99 1.35
CA PRO A 625 26.22 -0.87 0.43
C PRO A 625 26.72 0.38 1.16
N ASP A 626 27.40 1.27 0.43
CA ASP A 626 27.65 2.62 0.92
C ASP A 626 26.31 3.28 1.25
N HIS A 627 26.11 3.70 2.50
CA HIS A 627 24.84 4.30 2.94
C HIS A 627 25.06 5.63 3.63
N VAL A 628 24.60 6.72 2.99
CA VAL A 628 24.80 8.08 3.50
C VAL A 628 23.45 8.77 3.67
N ILE A 629 23.23 9.36 4.84
CA ILE A 629 22.02 10.13 5.15
C ILE A 629 22.41 11.55 5.50
N VAL A 630 21.75 12.52 4.85
CA VAL A 630 21.95 13.94 5.12
C VAL A 630 20.61 14.60 5.39
N ILE A 631 20.56 15.45 6.41
CA ILE A 631 19.42 16.33 6.70
C ILE A 631 19.97 17.75 6.89
N LYS A 632 19.38 18.72 6.20
CA LYS A 632 19.75 20.13 6.30
C LYS A 632 18.51 20.99 6.62
N TYR A 633 18.72 21.97 7.50
CA TYR A 633 17.71 22.98 7.77
C TYR A 633 17.73 24.06 6.70
N VAL A 634 16.62 24.21 5.97
CA VAL A 634 16.44 25.21 4.92
C VAL A 634 15.10 25.90 5.16
N PRO A 635 15.06 27.05 5.87
CA PRO A 635 13.81 27.68 6.31
C PRO A 635 12.78 27.93 5.20
N TYR A 636 13.27 28.21 3.98
CA TYR A 636 12.44 28.59 2.84
C TYR A 636 11.36 27.56 2.48
N VAL A 637 11.66 26.25 2.61
CA VAL A 637 10.72 25.20 2.18
C VAL A 637 9.65 24.88 3.22
N GLY A 638 9.75 25.42 4.44
CA GLY A 638 8.78 25.16 5.52
C GLY A 638 8.57 23.67 5.77
N ASP A 639 7.32 23.22 5.84
CA ASP A 639 6.95 21.81 6.03
C ASP A 639 7.14 20.93 4.78
N SER A 640 7.33 21.56 3.60
CA SER A 640 7.51 20.91 2.29
C SER A 640 8.92 20.36 2.14
N LYS A 641 9.21 19.33 2.93
CA LYS A 641 10.48 18.61 2.93
C LYS A 641 10.81 18.08 1.53
N ARG A 642 12.05 18.27 1.10
CA ARG A 642 12.58 17.71 -0.15
C ARG A 642 13.51 16.55 0.16
N ALA A 643 13.23 15.39 -0.43
CA ALA A 643 14.06 14.19 -0.38
C ALA A 643 14.67 13.96 -1.76
N MET A 644 15.98 13.72 -1.80
CA MET A 644 16.72 13.37 -3.00
C MET A 644 17.52 12.12 -2.71
N ASP A 645 17.23 11.05 -3.42
CA ASP A 645 17.84 9.75 -3.19
C ASP A 645 18.49 9.24 -4.48
N GLU A 646 19.68 8.67 -4.37
CA GLU A 646 20.35 7.95 -5.43
C GLU A 646 20.60 6.51 -4.99
N TYR A 647 20.15 5.55 -5.80
CA TYR A 647 20.41 4.12 -5.62
C TYR A 647 21.25 3.65 -6.80
N THR A 648 22.50 3.28 -6.54
CA THR A 648 23.36 2.62 -7.52
C THR A 648 23.49 1.15 -7.17
N SER A 649 23.29 0.30 -8.16
CA SER A 649 23.28 -1.17 -8.02
C SER A 649 24.13 -1.84 -9.09
N GLU A 650 24.70 -2.99 -8.75
CA GLU A 650 25.29 -3.93 -9.70
C GLU A 650 24.21 -4.88 -10.25
N ILE A 651 24.29 -5.14 -11.55
CA ILE A 651 23.38 -6.03 -12.29
C ILE A 651 24.18 -7.04 -13.12
N PHE A 652 23.48 -7.85 -13.91
CA PHE A 652 24.05 -8.92 -14.72
C PHE A 652 25.31 -8.50 -15.50
N MET A 653 26.33 -9.36 -15.48
CA MET A 653 27.60 -9.20 -16.21
C MET A 653 28.39 -7.93 -15.87
N GLY A 654 28.31 -7.44 -14.63
CA GLY A 654 29.04 -6.25 -14.17
C GLY A 654 28.44 -4.93 -14.65
N GLY A 655 27.21 -4.97 -15.21
CA GLY A 655 26.46 -3.76 -15.52
C GLY A 655 26.07 -2.99 -14.27
N LYS A 656 25.67 -1.72 -14.45
CA LYS A 656 25.17 -0.87 -13.37
C LYS A 656 23.74 -0.43 -13.64
N ASN A 657 22.96 -0.30 -12.58
CA ASN A 657 21.66 0.36 -12.58
C ASN A 657 21.72 1.54 -11.60
N THR A 658 21.25 2.71 -12.03
CA THR A 658 21.18 3.90 -11.17
C THR A 658 19.77 4.48 -11.21
N ILE A 659 19.19 4.67 -10.03
CA ILE A 659 17.87 5.29 -9.84
C ILE A 659 18.07 6.59 -9.06
N VAL A 660 17.73 7.71 -9.68
CA VAL A 660 17.71 9.03 -9.01
C VAL A 660 16.25 9.42 -8.77
N LEU A 661 15.92 9.70 -7.51
CA LEU A 661 14.57 9.99 -7.07
C LEU A 661 14.52 11.34 -6.37
N HIS A 662 13.59 12.20 -6.79
CA HIS A 662 13.26 13.43 -6.08
C HIS A 662 11.82 13.34 -5.58
N ASN A 663 11.62 13.52 -4.27
CA ASN A 663 10.33 13.43 -3.63
C ASN A 663 10.06 14.71 -2.82
N THR A 664 8.96 15.39 -3.15
CA THR A 664 8.44 16.53 -2.38
C THR A 664 7.42 16.00 -1.39
N CYS A 665 7.75 16.08 -0.11
CA CYS A 665 6.97 15.53 1.00
C CYS A 665 6.44 16.69 1.85
N GLU A 666 5.13 16.92 1.85
CA GLU A 666 4.49 17.72 2.91
C GLU A 666 4.48 16.86 4.18
N ASP A 667 5.50 17.04 5.03
CA ASP A 667 5.88 16.03 6.02
C ASP A 667 4.78 15.80 7.06
N SER A 668 4.12 16.86 7.51
CA SER A 668 3.00 16.77 8.47
C SER A 668 1.76 16.13 7.86
N LEU A 669 1.49 16.34 6.57
CA LEU A 669 0.38 15.70 5.87
C LEU A 669 0.63 14.20 5.62
N LEU A 670 1.89 13.77 5.58
CA LEU A 670 2.25 12.35 5.55
C LEU A 670 2.30 11.73 6.96
N ALA A 671 2.71 12.49 7.99
CA ALA A 671 2.84 12.00 9.35
C ALA A 671 1.51 11.92 10.11
N ALA A 672 0.61 12.91 9.95
CA ALA A 672 -0.66 12.92 10.68
C ALA A 672 -1.54 11.67 10.44
N PRO A 673 -1.70 11.16 9.20
CA PRO A 673 -2.43 9.91 8.97
C PRO A 673 -1.75 8.68 9.59
N ILE A 674 -0.42 8.67 9.68
CA ILE A 674 0.34 7.60 10.35
C ILE A 674 0.08 7.65 11.86
N ILE A 675 0.09 8.83 12.46
CA ILE A 675 -0.26 9.00 13.88
C ILE A 675 -1.68 8.46 14.13
N LEU A 676 -2.63 8.78 13.25
CA LEU A 676 -3.99 8.27 13.34
C LEU A 676 -4.02 6.73 13.27
N ASP A 677 -3.33 6.12 12.31
CA ASP A 677 -3.25 4.65 12.20
C ASP A 677 -2.69 4.02 13.47
N LEU A 678 -1.62 4.58 14.01
CA LEU A 678 -0.94 4.03 15.19
C LEU A 678 -1.82 4.09 16.44
N VAL A 679 -2.53 5.18 16.69
CA VAL A 679 -3.42 5.28 17.86
C VAL A 679 -4.63 4.36 17.75
N LEU A 680 -5.18 4.19 16.54
CA LEU A 680 -6.30 3.29 16.28
C LEU A 680 -5.89 1.82 16.43
N LEU A 681 -4.72 1.46 15.90
CA LEU A 681 -4.18 0.11 16.03
C LEU A 681 -3.78 -0.20 17.47
N ALA A 682 -3.22 0.77 18.21
CA ALA A 682 -2.88 0.58 19.61
C ALA A 682 -4.13 0.38 20.47
N GLU A 683 -5.20 1.15 20.22
CA GLU A 683 -6.49 0.90 20.86
C GLU A 683 -6.99 -0.52 20.53
N LEU A 684 -6.99 -0.90 19.26
CA LEU A 684 -7.42 -2.22 18.81
C LEU A 684 -6.65 -3.34 19.53
N SER A 685 -5.33 -3.24 19.64
CA SER A 685 -4.50 -4.23 20.34
C SER A 685 -4.92 -4.41 21.80
N THR A 686 -5.37 -3.35 22.48
CA THR A 686 -5.88 -3.47 23.87
C THR A 686 -7.21 -4.22 23.99
N ARG A 687 -7.87 -4.57 22.88
CA ARG A 687 -9.10 -5.38 22.85
C ARG A 687 -8.85 -6.83 22.44
N ILE A 688 -7.64 -7.17 22.02
CA ILE A 688 -7.29 -8.51 21.55
C ILE A 688 -6.48 -9.22 22.64
N GLN A 689 -6.95 -10.40 23.00
CA GLN A 689 -6.27 -11.35 23.87
C GLN A 689 -5.89 -12.57 23.03
N LEU A 690 -4.70 -13.10 23.28
CA LEU A 690 -4.20 -14.30 22.62
C LEU A 690 -3.76 -15.33 23.65
N LYS A 691 -3.84 -16.60 23.24
CA LYS A 691 -3.36 -17.73 24.02
C LYS A 691 -2.81 -18.79 23.08
N ALA A 692 -1.55 -19.17 23.27
CA ALA A 692 -0.94 -20.27 22.54
C ALA A 692 -1.28 -21.62 23.20
N GLU A 693 -1.24 -22.70 22.42
CA GLU A 693 -1.40 -24.07 22.91
C GLU A 693 -0.41 -24.39 24.04
N GLY A 694 -0.92 -24.88 25.18
CA GLY A 694 -0.12 -25.20 26.36
C GLY A 694 0.12 -24.03 27.33
N GLU A 695 -0.28 -22.80 26.99
CA GLU A 695 -0.21 -21.67 27.91
C GLU A 695 -1.41 -21.63 28.87
N VAL A 696 -1.13 -21.36 30.15
CA VAL A 696 -2.14 -21.32 31.23
C VAL A 696 -2.85 -19.96 31.31
N ARG A 697 -2.21 -18.88 30.81
CA ARG A 697 -2.74 -17.51 30.90
C ARG A 697 -2.90 -16.90 29.51
N GLU A 698 -4.06 -16.28 29.30
CA GLU A 698 -4.28 -15.34 28.21
C GLU A 698 -3.36 -14.13 28.38
N ARG A 699 -2.79 -13.64 27.29
CA ARG A 699 -1.98 -12.41 27.25
C ARG A 699 -2.66 -11.40 26.35
N SER A 700 -2.48 -10.12 26.65
CA SER A 700 -2.85 -9.08 25.70
C SER A 700 -1.99 -9.23 24.46
N LEU A 701 -2.54 -8.97 23.29
CA LEU A 701 -1.74 -8.89 22.08
C LEU A 701 -0.82 -7.68 22.19
N ASP A 702 0.47 -7.94 22.35
CA ASP A 702 1.46 -6.87 22.36
C ASP A 702 1.41 -6.16 21.00
N PHE A 703 1.36 -4.83 21.03
CA PHE A 703 1.35 -3.99 19.82
C PHE A 703 2.55 -4.29 18.91
N VAL A 704 3.66 -4.71 19.51
CA VAL A 704 4.88 -5.19 18.85
C VAL A 704 4.71 -6.60 18.25
N GLN A 705 3.96 -7.49 18.89
CA GLN A 705 3.68 -8.86 18.42
C GLN A 705 2.58 -8.91 17.35
N MET A 706 1.71 -7.91 17.29
CA MET A 706 0.69 -7.80 16.23
C MET A 706 1.31 -7.57 14.85
N PHE A 707 2.50 -6.95 14.80
CA PHE A 707 3.21 -6.64 13.55
C PHE A 707 4.75 -6.65 13.72
N PRO A 708 5.40 -7.83 13.87
CA PRO A 708 6.87 -7.94 13.91
C PRO A 708 7.55 -7.73 12.54
N VAL A 709 6.77 -7.65 11.45
CA VAL A 709 7.25 -7.21 10.13
C VAL A 709 7.41 -5.69 10.19
N PRO A 710 8.45 -5.05 9.61
CA PRO A 710 8.61 -3.61 9.63
C PRO A 710 7.30 -2.94 9.20
N LEU A 711 6.57 -2.38 10.17
CA LEU A 711 5.31 -1.69 9.91
C LEU A 711 5.58 -0.68 8.78
N PRO A 712 4.66 -0.50 7.83
CA PRO A 712 4.77 0.60 6.86
C PRO A 712 4.82 1.98 7.53
N CYS A 713 4.61 2.03 8.85
CA CYS A 713 4.53 3.22 9.70
C CYS A 713 5.78 3.50 10.56
N TRP A 714 6.72 2.56 10.75
CA TRP A 714 7.91 2.74 11.62
C TRP A 714 9.25 2.64 10.86
N LYS A 715 10.23 3.49 11.21
CA LYS A 715 11.57 3.41 10.61
C LYS A 715 12.41 2.32 11.27
N VAL A 716 12.32 2.18 12.60
CA VAL A 716 12.98 1.13 13.36
C VAL A 716 11.91 0.40 14.17
N PRO A 717 11.41 -0.77 13.73
CA PRO A 717 10.47 -1.53 14.54
C PRO A 717 11.19 -2.02 15.80
N PHE A 718 10.63 -1.73 16.97
CA PHE A 718 11.06 -2.38 18.20
C PHE A 718 10.83 -3.90 18.10
N LEU A 719 11.82 -4.70 18.50
CA LEU A 719 11.70 -6.17 18.55
C LEU A 719 11.76 -6.62 20.02
N PRO A 720 10.88 -7.53 20.47
CA PRO A 720 11.01 -8.14 21.79
C PRO A 720 12.36 -8.87 21.85
N SER A 721 13.07 -8.77 22.98
CA SER A 721 14.29 -9.56 23.19
C SER A 721 13.97 -11.05 23.01
N CYS A 722 14.72 -11.72 22.12
CA CYS A 722 14.65 -13.17 21.99
C CYS A 722 14.79 -13.80 23.38
N GLY A 723 13.80 -14.60 23.78
CA GLY A 723 13.81 -15.28 25.07
C GLY A 723 15.00 -16.23 25.15
N ASN A 724 16.05 -15.84 25.84
CA ASN A 724 17.08 -16.76 26.27
C ASN A 724 16.47 -17.66 27.36
N ASN A 725 16.29 -18.93 27.03
CA ASN A 725 16.10 -19.99 28.03
C ASN A 725 17.31 -19.95 28.99
N PRO A 726 17.12 -19.88 30.32
CA PRO A 726 18.21 -19.75 31.28
C PRO A 726 18.99 -21.06 31.54
N GLU A 727 18.88 -22.06 30.67
CA GLU A 727 19.55 -23.34 30.81
C GLU A 727 20.33 -23.65 29.53
N LEU A 728 21.52 -23.08 29.38
CA LEU A 728 22.69 -23.62 28.65
C LEU A 728 23.85 -22.62 28.78
N PRO A 729 25.04 -23.03 29.26
CA PRO A 729 26.19 -22.12 29.38
C PRO A 729 26.82 -21.84 28.01
N ASP A 730 26.93 -20.55 27.68
CA ASP A 730 27.67 -20.04 26.52
C ASP A 730 29.18 -20.24 26.72
N GLU A 731 29.79 -21.13 25.92
CA GLU A 731 31.22 -21.15 25.70
C GLU A 731 31.54 -20.48 24.36
N SER A 732 31.99 -19.23 24.38
CA SER A 732 32.91 -18.73 23.37
C SER A 732 33.81 -17.61 23.93
N PRO A 733 35.07 -17.51 23.47
CA PRO A 733 36.14 -16.86 24.21
C PRO A 733 36.30 -15.38 23.89
N SER A 734 36.72 -14.66 24.92
CA SER A 734 37.22 -13.28 24.92
C SER A 734 38.21 -12.96 23.79
N CYS A 735 37.98 -11.87 23.07
CA CYS A 735 39.05 -11.10 22.44
C CYS A 735 38.92 -9.61 22.79
N SER A 736 40.00 -9.13 23.38
CA SER A 736 40.25 -7.82 23.99
C SER A 736 40.41 -6.68 23.00
N ALA A 737 40.06 -5.48 23.48
CA ALA A 737 40.36 -4.18 22.89
C ALA A 737 41.86 -3.95 22.61
N GLY A 738 42.17 -3.14 21.59
CA GLY A 738 43.53 -2.65 21.33
C GLY A 738 43.68 -1.73 20.10
N HIS A 739 43.59 -0.43 20.35
CA HIS A 739 44.31 0.72 19.75
C HIS A 739 44.80 0.81 18.28
N ALA A 740 44.62 2.04 17.78
CA ALA A 740 45.55 2.93 17.07
C ALA A 740 45.25 3.17 15.58
N GLY A 741 45.25 4.47 15.23
CA GLY A 741 44.83 5.03 13.96
C GLY A 741 45.90 5.06 12.87
N CYS A 742 45.47 5.51 11.70
CA CYS A 742 46.31 6.10 10.65
C CYS A 742 45.43 7.02 9.77
N GLU A 743 45.91 8.24 9.56
CA GLU A 743 45.39 9.24 8.65
C GLU A 743 45.99 9.12 7.24
N CYS A 744 45.25 9.71 6.27
CA CYS A 744 45.69 10.34 5.00
C CYS A 744 46.05 9.46 3.77
N PRO A 745 46.04 10.01 2.52
CA PRO A 745 45.33 11.20 1.99
C PRO A 745 44.73 11.04 0.56
N LEU A 746 43.99 12.08 0.14
CA LEU A 746 43.58 12.44 -1.22
C LEU A 746 44.73 12.41 -2.25
N GLN A 747 44.46 11.89 -3.45
CA GLN A 747 45.10 12.33 -4.69
C GLN A 747 44.11 12.30 -5.88
N THR A 748 43.99 13.48 -6.50
CA THR A 748 43.39 13.78 -7.79
C THR A 748 44.32 13.39 -8.93
N GLU A 749 43.85 12.66 -9.94
CA GLU A 749 44.33 12.78 -11.33
C GLU A 749 43.20 12.46 -12.31
N GLY A 750 43.02 13.34 -13.30
CA GLY A 750 42.01 13.21 -14.35
C GLY A 750 42.56 12.52 -15.59
N TYR A 751 41.66 11.99 -16.41
CA TYR A 751 41.91 11.78 -17.84
C TYR A 751 40.61 12.00 -18.61
N ALA A 752 40.68 12.95 -19.56
CA ALA A 752 39.70 13.17 -20.60
C ALA A 752 39.93 12.16 -21.74
N GLY A 753 38.85 11.75 -22.40
CA GLY A 753 38.88 10.93 -23.61
C GLY A 753 37.49 10.82 -24.21
N GLU A 754 37.26 11.62 -25.25
CA GLU A 754 36.06 11.69 -26.08
C GLU A 754 35.72 10.34 -26.73
N HIS A 755 34.42 10.04 -26.89
CA HIS A 755 33.86 9.54 -28.14
C HIS A 755 32.32 9.66 -28.14
N THR A 756 31.83 10.33 -29.17
CA THR A 756 30.44 10.57 -29.55
C THR A 756 29.83 9.42 -30.37
N GLU A 757 28.51 9.54 -30.62
CA GLU A 757 27.59 8.70 -31.43
C GLU A 757 26.77 7.72 -30.56
N GLY A 758 25.44 7.74 -30.50
CA GLY A 758 24.40 8.29 -31.37
C GLY A 758 23.32 7.22 -31.53
N LEU A 759 22.37 7.11 -30.59
CA LEU A 759 21.31 6.08 -30.58
C LEU A 759 19.92 6.72 -30.81
N HIS A 760 19.29 6.36 -31.92
CA HIS A 760 17.88 6.64 -32.22
C HIS A 760 17.01 5.41 -31.89
N TRP A 761 15.87 5.65 -31.23
CA TRP A 761 14.73 4.73 -31.03
C TRP A 761 13.74 4.90 -32.21
N PRO A 762 12.93 3.88 -32.61
CA PRO A 762 11.62 3.72 -31.96
C PRO A 762 11.09 2.27 -31.80
N SER A 763 10.21 2.06 -30.82
CA SER A 763 9.18 0.99 -30.77
C SER A 763 7.90 1.46 -31.50
N PRO A 764 6.85 0.64 -31.78
CA PRO A 764 5.98 0.04 -30.75
C PRO A 764 5.38 -1.36 -31.05
N ARG A 765 4.63 -1.85 -30.05
CA ARG A 765 3.94 -3.13 -29.83
C ARG A 765 2.80 -3.42 -30.80
N GLU A 766 2.43 -4.71 -30.98
CA GLU A 766 1.11 -5.26 -30.57
C GLU A 766 0.93 -6.78 -30.79
N GLN A 767 -0.02 -7.37 -30.04
CA GLN A 767 -0.35 -8.78 -29.74
C GLN A 767 -1.26 -9.46 -30.78
N TYR A 768 -1.20 -10.79 -30.91
CA TYR A 768 -2.08 -11.70 -31.70
C TYR A 768 -1.54 -13.15 -31.57
N ASP A 769 -2.35 -14.01 -30.95
CA ASP A 769 -2.31 -15.49 -30.98
C ASP A 769 -3.18 -15.94 -32.17
N PRO A 770 -2.70 -16.89 -33.01
CA PRO A 770 -3.45 -18.14 -33.08
C PRO A 770 -2.57 -19.39 -33.24
N ARG A 771 -2.70 -20.30 -32.28
CA ARG A 771 -2.75 -21.77 -32.39
C ARG A 771 -2.58 -22.35 -33.81
N VAL A 772 -1.35 -22.73 -34.14
CA VAL A 772 -1.07 -23.85 -35.06
C VAL A 772 0.04 -24.69 -34.40
N GLN A 773 -0.33 -25.84 -33.84
CA GLN A 773 0.64 -26.82 -33.34
C GLN A 773 1.21 -27.58 -34.54
N VAL A 774 2.41 -27.19 -34.98
CA VAL A 774 3.20 -28.04 -35.89
C VAL A 774 4.09 -28.94 -35.05
N THR A 775 3.79 -30.23 -35.09
CA THR A 775 4.61 -31.29 -34.49
C THR A 775 5.68 -31.68 -35.51
N PHE A 776 6.96 -31.60 -35.13
CA PHE A 776 8.09 -32.14 -35.90
C PHE A 776 8.34 -33.60 -35.58
#